data_AF-A0A8J1VJX2-F1
#
_entry.id   AF-A0A8J1VJX2-F1
#
_cell.length_a   1.000
_cell.length_b   1.000
_cell.length_c   1.000
_cell.angle_alpha   90.00
_cell.angle_beta   90.00
_cell.angle_gamma   90.00
#
_symmetry.space_group_name_H-M   'P 1'
#
loop_
_entity.id
_entity.type
_entity.pdbx_description
1 polymer ?
#
loop_
_entity_poly.entity_id
_entity_poly.type
_entity_poly.pdbx_seq_one_letter_code
_entity_poly.pdbx_strand_id
1 'polypeptide(L)'
;MAHQLKPLKVLAIGSPLSELPLFISKITAINSKHGPFDACVVVGDLFKEGSDGFEVVGLQFPVPTYFTLGKYELPVSIQEKVGATGGEVTDNLVFLGKSAVLTTAQGLKIACAGGTYDEEQYSAGDDTDPFSPKITKESIDSILANPLFNPSANSTNTLASARESSAALSSAFSGVDLLLLSSPPPSLSLLSTSFPSLTFPLANPVALLGDLVKKCRPRYMFWGEGDGFWEREPWGWTGAAGREERWTRAVKLGSLGGDAEGGKKARWYYAFTLPPQTPTTPTPPRPANTTPNPFVIAPSIPASAHSIAAGKKRPALEDQTDAVKSGFAKKGRIGEPKIQSPQLVIDVQSMRHLLRTMCAIFARSLATGSRTVRKKFSRITQNHRQATPAISANLLITSSANALTKNLPIAHNIREAPDRRRQATFAVHVGVKRRISSASVPLLQRGIKKDRRRRSWDQLNVCTDLPYFTDADIPSGWFCLSNPKVTKHLIVAIGSETYVTLPKGQLIPTTPAHIAQGGSKPLVPGGGHALIIPIAHHPTLLSIPADDAMGIISELESYKSSLRACYASYGAVPVTFEIGRLSGRGGHAHVQIVPVPKTITDKVAESFRVAGEKQGLDWEVEPERALAKVGAGGNYFKVECPDGTKLVHLLKGNFDLQFGRVVLGSLLGLHHRIDWKECGQSQEAEKKDAQDFKKAFAAKSVGHVMGSVPMSPGGSGSPMMGAEVEWVDIQARTFCKWLNTKLESQNLEPMIDLVRDFSSGVKLIQLLEIMSETSLGRYNKKPVMRVQKAENASKALNFIRERGVKLTNIGPEDIVDGNMKLILGMIWTLILRFTIASITEEGLSAKDGLLLWCQRKTATYPEVNVRDFKGSFADGLALCALIHRHRPELVDWDRLDKSDRRGNTELAFSVAERSLGIPRLLEVQDVCDVEVPDERSIITYVAEFFHKFSSEDKMETGTRRVEKANKNDFEKRMMILLDSLETTRMSWVNAAQPSSYPEAMSHLVQFAEYKKTNKRGFVKERQELAALYSNIQTKLRTYALRAWEPKEGLRLIDLEHYWAAFLSAEGARSRAINARIREIKEALRKEFARTAENFITRLQRVEQAIGGLRGHLPDQKQTLHRDRKSVV
;
A
#
# COMPACT_ATOMS: atom_id res chain seq x y z
N MET A 1 32.58 14.35 10.77
CA MET A 1 31.53 13.30 10.75
C MET A 1 31.39 12.78 9.33
N ALA A 2 30.76 11.60 9.14
CA ALA A 2 30.39 11.14 7.81
C ALA A 2 29.29 12.05 7.22
N HIS A 3 29.59 12.74 6.12
CA HIS A 3 28.56 13.42 5.35
C HIS A 3 27.78 12.39 4.53
N GLN A 4 26.48 12.62 4.34
CA GLN A 4 25.66 11.78 3.46
C GLN A 4 26.02 12.09 1.98
N LEU A 5 27.15 11.56 1.51
CA LEU A 5 27.74 11.82 0.18
C LEU A 5 27.06 11.06 -0.97
N LYS A 6 26.25 10.03 -0.64
CA LYS A 6 25.49 9.20 -1.57
C LYS A 6 24.03 9.10 -1.12
N PRO A 7 23.07 8.88 -2.03
CA PRO A 7 21.71 8.53 -1.62
C PRO A 7 21.73 7.22 -0.81
N LEU A 8 20.99 7.17 0.29
CA LEU A 8 20.89 5.98 1.15
C LEU A 8 19.53 5.30 0.95
N LYS A 9 19.53 3.99 0.70
CA LYS A 9 18.33 3.13 0.72
C LYS A 9 18.07 2.65 2.14
N VAL A 10 16.90 2.97 2.68
CA VAL A 10 16.48 2.57 4.03
C VAL A 10 15.22 1.71 3.94
N LEU A 11 15.17 0.67 4.76
CA LEU A 11 14.02 -0.22 4.94
C LEU A 11 13.48 -0.03 6.36
N ALA A 12 12.18 0.20 6.52
CA ALA A 12 11.49 0.19 7.81
C ALA A 12 10.53 -1.00 7.86
N ILE A 13 10.48 -1.72 9.00
CA ILE A 13 9.64 -2.91 9.20
C ILE A 13 8.98 -2.82 10.58
N GLY A 14 7.68 -3.14 10.68
CA GLY A 14 6.94 -3.18 11.94
C GLY A 14 7.24 -4.43 12.78
N SER A 15 6.88 -4.37 14.08
CA SER A 15 7.19 -5.35 15.14
C SER A 15 7.29 -6.82 14.68
N PRO A 16 8.49 -7.43 14.73
CA PRO A 16 8.70 -8.87 14.52
C PRO A 16 8.18 -9.77 15.65
N LEU A 17 8.04 -9.26 16.88
CA LEU A 17 7.52 -10.02 18.04
C LEU A 17 8.18 -11.41 18.21
N SER A 18 9.51 -11.44 18.18
CA SER A 18 10.35 -12.65 18.23
C SER A 18 10.33 -13.60 17.01
N GLU A 19 9.59 -13.31 15.94
CA GLU A 19 9.67 -14.06 14.66
C GLU A 19 10.93 -13.71 13.85
N LEU A 20 12.10 -13.77 14.49
CA LEU A 20 13.38 -13.31 13.95
C LEU A 20 13.87 -14.10 12.71
N PRO A 21 13.69 -15.44 12.60
CA PRO A 21 14.02 -16.17 11.37
C PRO A 21 13.15 -15.74 10.18
N LEU A 22 11.85 -15.48 10.42
CA LEU A 22 10.94 -14.96 9.41
C LEU A 22 11.34 -13.55 9.00
N PHE A 23 11.66 -12.69 9.96
CA PHE A 23 12.15 -11.32 9.75
C PHE A 23 13.39 -11.28 8.86
N ILE A 24 14.42 -12.08 9.17
CA ILE A 24 15.64 -12.19 8.38
C ILE A 24 15.35 -12.73 6.98
N SER A 25 14.49 -13.75 6.84
CA SER A 25 14.03 -14.25 5.54
C SER A 25 13.36 -13.14 4.70
N LYS A 26 12.45 -12.35 5.30
CA LYS A 26 11.79 -11.24 4.62
C LYS A 26 12.77 -10.12 4.25
N ILE A 27 13.68 -9.70 5.14
CA ILE A 27 14.70 -8.70 4.80
C ILE A 27 15.57 -9.22 3.66
N THR A 28 16.03 -10.47 3.71
CA THR A 28 16.87 -11.07 2.67
C THR A 28 16.18 -11.00 1.31
N ALA A 29 14.93 -11.48 1.22
CA ALA A 29 14.15 -11.44 -0.01
C ALA A 29 13.89 -10.00 -0.52
N ILE A 30 13.61 -9.05 0.38
CA ILE A 30 13.41 -7.64 0.03
C ILE A 30 14.74 -7.00 -0.44
N ASN A 31 15.85 -7.33 0.20
CA ASN A 31 17.19 -6.83 -0.11
C ASN A 31 17.67 -7.35 -1.48
N SER A 32 17.51 -8.65 -1.76
CA SER A 32 17.83 -9.22 -3.07
C SER A 32 16.97 -8.66 -4.21
N LYS A 33 15.73 -8.25 -3.93
CA LYS A 33 14.77 -7.74 -4.95
C LYS A 33 14.82 -6.22 -5.16
N HIS A 34 15.14 -5.44 -4.11
CA HIS A 34 15.02 -3.98 -4.12
C HIS A 34 16.24 -3.23 -3.55
N GLY A 35 17.20 -3.94 -2.97
CA GLY A 35 18.40 -3.40 -2.34
C GLY A 35 19.56 -3.09 -3.31
N PRO A 36 20.82 -3.20 -2.87
CA PRO A 36 21.22 -3.34 -1.47
C PRO A 36 20.63 -2.20 -0.63
N PHE A 37 20.19 -2.47 0.60
CA PHE A 37 19.81 -1.43 1.57
C PHE A 37 21.01 -1.07 2.45
N ASP A 38 21.18 0.22 2.75
CA ASP A 38 22.26 0.73 3.59
C ASP A 38 21.94 0.59 5.09
N ALA A 39 20.65 0.59 5.44
CA ALA A 39 20.15 0.38 6.80
C ALA A 39 18.73 -0.18 6.82
N CYS A 40 18.41 -0.95 7.86
CA CYS A 40 17.07 -1.38 8.23
C CYS A 40 16.70 -0.81 9.61
N VAL A 41 15.44 -0.44 9.83
CA VAL A 41 14.92 -0.01 11.14
C VAL A 41 13.69 -0.81 11.53
N VAL A 42 13.65 -1.26 12.80
CA VAL A 42 12.49 -1.90 13.42
C VAL A 42 11.61 -0.83 14.05
N VAL A 43 10.30 -0.95 13.83
CA VAL A 43 9.28 0.03 14.21
C VAL A 43 8.31 -0.64 15.17
N GLY A 44 8.56 -0.47 16.48
CA GLY A 44 7.92 -1.22 17.55
C GLY A 44 8.77 -2.41 18.02
N ASP A 45 8.15 -3.33 18.74
CA ASP A 45 8.81 -4.41 19.48
C ASP A 45 9.51 -5.46 18.60
N LEU A 46 10.81 -5.64 18.84
CA LEU A 46 11.62 -6.73 18.26
C LEU A 46 11.27 -8.08 18.88
N PHE A 47 11.04 -8.11 20.20
CA PHE A 47 10.75 -9.30 20.99
C PHE A 47 9.29 -9.35 21.42
N LYS A 48 8.77 -10.56 21.67
CA LYS A 48 7.47 -10.73 22.34
C LYS A 48 7.60 -10.59 23.87
N GLU A 49 6.46 -10.35 24.50
CA GLU A 49 6.29 -10.38 25.96
C GLU A 49 6.84 -11.70 26.55
N GLY A 50 7.75 -11.61 27.50
CA GLY A 50 8.37 -12.80 28.14
C GLY A 50 9.39 -13.57 27.30
N SER A 51 9.97 -12.99 26.24
CA SER A 51 11.12 -13.58 25.54
C SER A 51 12.34 -13.73 26.47
N ASP A 52 13.12 -14.80 26.24
CA ASP A 52 14.38 -15.10 26.93
C ASP A 52 15.63 -14.57 26.18
N GLY A 53 15.46 -14.03 24.96
CA GLY A 53 16.52 -13.51 24.10
C GLY A 53 17.43 -14.56 23.44
N PHE A 54 17.25 -15.86 23.68
CA PHE A 54 18.02 -16.91 22.99
C PHE A 54 17.68 -16.96 21.49
N GLU A 55 16.51 -16.45 21.12
CA GLU A 55 15.98 -16.29 19.75
C GLU A 55 16.93 -15.54 18.79
N VAL A 56 17.90 -14.76 19.30
CA VAL A 56 18.89 -14.02 18.49
C VAL A 56 20.17 -14.84 18.22
N VAL A 57 20.43 -15.90 18.99
CA VAL A 57 21.75 -16.57 19.01
C VAL A 57 22.01 -17.31 17.69
N GLY A 58 23.10 -16.94 17.02
CA GLY A 58 23.51 -17.52 15.73
C GLY A 58 22.79 -16.92 14.51
N LEU A 59 21.95 -15.91 14.68
CA LEU A 59 21.33 -15.19 13.57
C LEU A 59 22.25 -14.10 13.00
N GLN A 60 22.36 -14.02 11.68
CA GLN A 60 23.08 -12.97 10.97
C GLN A 60 22.11 -12.05 10.23
N PHE A 61 22.19 -10.74 10.46
CA PHE A 61 21.31 -9.78 9.82
C PHE A 61 21.92 -9.31 8.48
N PRO A 62 21.17 -9.41 7.35
CA PRO A 62 21.71 -9.19 6.00
C PRO A 62 21.87 -7.70 5.62
N VAL A 63 21.48 -6.81 6.53
CA VAL A 63 21.52 -5.34 6.44
C VAL A 63 21.73 -4.83 7.87
N PRO A 64 22.55 -3.77 8.12
CA PRO A 64 22.64 -3.13 9.44
C PRO A 64 21.25 -2.72 9.95
N THR A 65 20.81 -3.38 11.01
CA THR A 65 19.43 -3.32 11.52
C THR A 65 19.41 -2.66 12.89
N TYR A 66 18.66 -1.57 13.00
CA TYR A 66 18.54 -0.76 14.21
C TYR A 66 17.16 -0.90 14.84
N PHE A 67 17.09 -0.98 16.18
CA PHE A 67 15.83 -1.07 16.92
C PHE A 67 15.88 -0.29 18.24
N THR A 68 14.71 -0.01 18.83
CA THR A 68 14.55 0.69 20.12
C THR A 68 13.51 -0.06 20.96
N LEU A 69 13.24 0.39 22.19
CA LEU A 69 12.22 -0.19 23.06
C LEU A 69 10.81 0.08 22.50
N GLY A 70 9.96 -0.93 22.52
CA GLY A 70 8.54 -0.81 22.15
C GLY A 70 7.65 -0.77 23.39
N LYS A 71 6.64 -1.64 23.41
CA LYS A 71 5.78 -1.90 24.56
C LYS A 71 6.45 -2.78 25.63
N TYR A 72 7.35 -3.66 25.23
CA TYR A 72 7.87 -4.75 26.07
C TYR A 72 9.30 -4.52 26.58
N GLU A 73 9.59 -5.10 27.74
CA GLU A 73 10.92 -5.12 28.35
C GLU A 73 11.90 -5.94 27.49
N LEU A 74 13.18 -5.53 27.47
CA LEU A 74 14.23 -6.30 26.81
C LEU A 74 14.58 -7.54 27.61
N PRO A 75 14.77 -8.73 26.98
CA PRO A 75 15.23 -9.92 27.69
C PRO A 75 16.57 -9.66 28.38
N VAL A 76 16.74 -10.17 29.61
CA VAL A 76 17.94 -9.91 30.44
C VAL A 76 19.23 -10.29 29.70
N SER A 77 19.22 -11.41 28.98
CA SER A 77 20.33 -11.90 28.14
C SER A 77 20.73 -10.96 26.98
N ILE A 78 19.85 -10.02 26.62
CA ILE A 78 20.09 -8.96 25.62
C ILE A 78 20.54 -7.68 26.33
N GLN A 79 19.98 -7.34 27.50
CA GLN A 79 20.42 -6.22 28.32
C GLN A 79 21.91 -6.36 28.71
N GLU A 80 22.31 -7.55 29.19
CA GLU A 80 23.70 -7.88 29.53
C GLU A 80 24.65 -7.71 28.33
N LYS A 81 24.26 -8.19 27.15
CA LYS A 81 25.05 -8.04 25.92
C LYS A 81 25.20 -6.58 25.52
N VAL A 82 24.10 -5.82 25.49
CA VAL A 82 24.10 -4.38 25.16
C VAL A 82 25.00 -3.61 26.12
N GLY A 83 24.96 -3.92 27.42
CA GLY A 83 25.83 -3.31 28.43
C GLY A 83 27.32 -3.62 28.22
N ALA A 84 27.64 -4.83 27.73
CA ALA A 84 29.01 -5.25 27.45
C ALA A 84 29.58 -4.72 26.12
N THR A 85 28.73 -4.53 25.08
CA THR A 85 29.16 -4.11 23.73
C THR A 85 28.97 -2.63 23.44
N GLY A 86 28.18 -1.92 24.24
CA GLY A 86 27.81 -0.52 23.98
C GLY A 86 26.71 -0.35 22.94
N GLY A 87 25.94 -1.41 22.61
CA GLY A 87 24.74 -1.32 21.77
C GLY A 87 24.56 -2.45 20.75
N GLU A 88 25.62 -3.17 20.38
CA GLU A 88 25.54 -4.25 19.39
C GLU A 88 25.15 -5.59 20.03
N VAL A 89 24.06 -6.20 19.56
CA VAL A 89 23.50 -7.43 20.13
C VAL A 89 24.09 -8.68 19.46
N THR A 90 24.30 -8.59 18.15
CA THR A 90 25.01 -9.54 17.28
C THR A 90 25.31 -8.85 15.94
N ASP A 91 26.03 -9.51 15.04
CA ASP A 91 26.44 -8.97 13.73
C ASP A 91 25.27 -8.28 12.99
N ASN A 92 25.43 -6.98 12.72
CA ASN A 92 24.42 -6.13 12.06
C ASN A 92 23.09 -5.94 12.84
N LEU A 93 23.02 -6.21 14.15
CA LEU A 93 21.86 -5.89 14.99
C LEU A 93 22.25 -4.95 16.14
N VAL A 94 21.79 -3.70 16.08
CA VAL A 94 22.16 -2.64 17.02
C VAL A 94 20.93 -2.08 17.73
N PHE A 95 20.96 -2.10 19.06
CA PHE A 95 20.02 -1.38 19.90
C PHE A 95 20.39 0.11 19.97
N LEU A 96 19.43 0.98 19.68
CA LEU A 96 19.61 2.43 19.69
C LEU A 96 19.58 3.05 21.09
N GLY A 97 19.10 2.31 22.10
CA GLY A 97 18.70 2.87 23.39
C GLY A 97 17.20 3.18 23.45
N LYS A 98 16.75 3.49 24.68
CA LYS A 98 15.42 4.01 24.99
C LYS A 98 15.17 5.38 24.35
N SER A 99 16.08 6.32 24.62
CA SER A 99 15.97 7.73 24.24
C SER A 99 17.33 8.22 23.74
N ALA A 100 17.51 8.35 22.43
CA ALA A 100 18.84 8.55 21.84
C ALA A 100 18.82 9.29 20.50
N VAL A 101 20.00 9.79 20.10
CA VAL A 101 20.27 10.34 18.77
C VAL A 101 21.59 9.79 18.23
N LEU A 102 21.50 8.94 17.20
CA LEU A 102 22.62 8.28 16.54
C LEU A 102 22.89 8.88 15.15
N THR A 103 24.15 8.92 14.73
CA THR A 103 24.53 9.10 13.32
C THR A 103 25.32 7.88 12.88
N THR A 104 24.84 7.14 11.87
CA THR A 104 25.54 5.93 11.39
C THR A 104 26.81 6.26 10.62
N ALA A 105 27.67 5.26 10.38
CA ALA A 105 28.88 5.41 9.57
C ALA A 105 28.63 5.92 8.14
N GLN A 106 27.44 5.69 7.59
CA GLN A 106 26.98 6.15 6.29
C GLN A 106 26.39 7.57 6.31
N GLY A 107 26.29 8.20 7.48
CA GLY A 107 25.77 9.55 7.68
C GLY A 107 24.26 9.65 7.91
N LEU A 108 23.56 8.53 8.16
CA LEU A 108 22.13 8.51 8.47
C LEU A 108 21.87 8.98 9.90
N LYS A 109 21.05 10.01 10.10
CA LYS A 109 20.71 10.53 11.44
C LYS A 109 19.38 9.94 11.94
N ILE A 110 19.43 9.21 13.04
CA ILE A 110 18.27 8.55 13.68
C ILE A 110 18.10 9.14 15.07
N ALA A 111 16.89 9.57 15.42
CA ALA A 111 16.48 9.76 16.81
C ALA A 111 15.41 8.72 17.19
N CYS A 112 15.36 8.31 18.45
CA CYS A 112 14.33 7.43 18.98
C CYS A 112 13.85 7.88 20.36
N ALA A 113 12.56 7.68 20.62
CA ALA A 113 11.94 7.72 21.95
C ALA A 113 11.01 6.50 22.06
N GLY A 114 11.56 5.41 22.58
CA GLY A 114 10.91 4.12 22.79
C GLY A 114 10.31 3.98 24.19
N GLY A 115 9.50 2.93 24.39
CA GLY A 115 8.73 2.72 25.62
C GLY A 115 7.28 3.21 25.53
N THR A 116 6.45 2.76 26.46
CA THR A 116 5.07 3.20 26.67
C THR A 116 5.00 4.56 27.37
N TYR A 117 3.89 5.28 27.26
CA TYR A 117 3.62 6.51 28.02
C TYR A 117 2.54 6.28 29.08
N ASP A 118 2.82 6.73 30.30
CA ASP A 118 1.91 6.75 31.44
C ASP A 118 2.09 8.08 32.20
N GLU A 119 0.99 8.73 32.60
CA GLU A 119 1.04 10.11 33.11
C GLU A 119 1.65 10.21 34.52
N GLU A 120 1.38 9.22 35.38
CA GLU A 120 1.94 9.15 36.73
C GLU A 120 3.46 8.86 36.66
N GLN A 121 3.84 7.87 35.85
CA GLN A 121 5.23 7.41 35.73
C GLN A 121 6.11 8.35 34.88
N TYR A 122 5.54 9.12 33.95
CA TYR A 122 6.30 10.18 33.24
C TYR A 122 6.80 11.27 34.19
N SER A 123 6.05 11.54 35.27
CA SER A 123 6.27 12.66 36.19
C SER A 123 7.00 12.27 37.49
N ALA A 124 7.01 10.98 37.84
CA ALA A 124 7.60 10.44 39.07
C ALA A 124 8.57 9.27 38.84
N GLY A 125 8.74 8.79 37.60
CA GLY A 125 9.66 7.72 37.25
C GLY A 125 11.10 8.23 37.12
N ASP A 126 12.01 7.56 37.82
CA ASP A 126 13.45 7.78 37.69
C ASP A 126 13.98 7.09 36.41
N ASP A 127 14.90 7.74 35.69
CA ASP A 127 15.45 7.23 34.42
C ASP A 127 16.77 6.45 34.61
N THR A 128 16.97 5.89 35.80
CA THR A 128 18.15 5.09 36.18
C THR A 128 18.21 3.71 35.52
N ASP A 129 17.08 3.18 35.02
CA ASP A 129 17.04 1.98 34.19
C ASP A 129 16.94 2.34 32.69
N PRO A 130 18.03 2.20 31.90
CA PRO A 130 18.04 2.49 30.46
C PRO A 130 17.27 1.46 29.62
N PHE A 131 16.83 0.34 30.20
CA PHE A 131 16.06 -0.72 29.55
C PHE A 131 14.55 -0.66 29.83
N SER A 132 14.11 0.23 30.73
CA SER A 132 12.69 0.36 31.10
C SER A 132 11.82 0.83 29.92
N PRO A 133 10.76 0.11 29.52
CA PRO A 133 9.88 0.45 28.39
C PRO A 133 8.85 1.51 28.78
N LYS A 134 9.30 2.61 29.39
CA LYS A 134 8.48 3.67 29.97
C LYS A 134 9.11 5.03 29.71
N ILE A 135 8.46 5.87 28.90
CA ILE A 135 8.92 7.22 28.59
C ILE A 135 8.81 8.07 29.86
N THR A 136 9.95 8.49 30.39
CA THR A 136 10.08 9.49 31.46
C THR A 136 10.32 10.88 30.86
N LYS A 137 10.20 11.92 31.68
CA LYS A 137 10.53 13.29 31.28
C LYS A 137 12.01 13.45 30.95
N GLU A 138 12.87 12.89 31.77
CA GLU A 138 14.34 12.97 31.70
C GLU A 138 14.85 12.34 30.38
N SER A 139 14.23 11.24 29.96
CA SER A 139 14.44 10.62 28.65
C SER A 139 14.18 11.58 27.48
N ILE A 140 13.10 12.36 27.52
CA ILE A 140 12.76 13.34 26.49
C ILE A 140 13.68 14.56 26.56
N ASP A 141 13.92 15.10 27.75
CA ASP A 141 14.82 16.23 27.97
C ASP A 141 16.27 15.90 27.54
N SER A 142 16.72 14.66 27.72
CA SER A 142 18.01 14.14 27.22
C SER A 142 18.14 14.22 25.70
N ILE A 143 17.12 13.79 24.95
CA ILE A 143 17.11 13.93 23.48
C ILE A 143 17.13 15.41 23.09
N LEU A 144 16.35 16.26 23.78
CA LEU A 144 16.25 17.69 23.50
C LEU A 144 17.51 18.49 23.87
N ALA A 145 18.31 18.00 24.81
CA ALA A 145 19.61 18.55 25.19
C ALA A 145 20.72 18.25 24.18
N ASN A 146 20.51 17.34 23.22
CA ASN A 146 21.52 16.96 22.24
C ASN A 146 22.01 18.19 21.41
N PRO A 147 23.33 18.36 21.20
CA PRO A 147 23.89 19.50 20.45
C PRO A 147 23.30 19.70 19.04
N LEU A 148 22.78 18.64 18.40
CA LEU A 148 22.09 18.71 17.10
C LEU A 148 20.80 19.54 17.13
N PHE A 149 20.18 19.74 18.31
CA PHE A 149 18.95 20.51 18.49
C PHE A 149 19.12 21.72 19.43
N ASN A 150 20.19 21.76 20.22
CA ASN A 150 20.50 22.87 21.14
C ASN A 150 21.98 23.32 21.06
N PRO A 151 22.39 24.00 19.96
CA PRO A 151 23.78 24.46 19.79
C PRO A 151 24.24 25.47 20.86
N SER A 152 23.30 26.11 21.55
CA SER A 152 23.52 27.11 22.59
C SER A 152 23.85 26.56 23.98
N ALA A 153 23.72 25.24 24.22
CA ALA A 153 23.87 24.67 25.56
C ALA A 153 25.32 24.55 26.07
N ASN A 154 26.27 24.26 25.18
CA ASN A 154 27.66 23.96 25.56
C ASN A 154 28.63 25.05 25.10
N SER A 155 28.65 26.17 25.83
CA SER A 155 29.68 27.22 25.70
C SER A 155 31.01 26.80 26.37
N THR A 156 31.52 25.62 26.03
CA THR A 156 32.85 25.15 26.44
C THR A 156 33.85 25.34 25.30
N ASN A 157 34.91 26.11 25.57
CA ASN A 157 35.95 26.49 24.60
C ASN A 157 36.85 25.29 24.25
N THR A 158 36.36 24.39 23.39
CA THR A 158 37.13 23.27 22.85
C THR A 158 37.28 23.41 21.34
N LEU A 159 38.35 22.83 20.78
CA LEU A 159 38.61 22.89 19.35
C LEU A 159 37.60 22.06 18.51
N ALA A 160 36.77 21.24 19.17
CA ALA A 160 35.65 20.51 18.58
C ALA A 160 34.43 21.43 18.34
N SER A 161 33.94 22.11 19.38
CA SER A 161 32.78 23.01 19.26
C SER A 161 33.02 24.19 18.30
N ALA A 162 34.27 24.66 18.18
CA ALA A 162 34.68 25.63 17.16
C ALA A 162 34.62 25.07 15.72
N ARG A 163 34.93 23.77 15.52
CA ARG A 163 34.81 23.09 14.23
C ARG A 163 33.37 22.78 13.85
N GLU A 164 32.51 22.47 14.82
CA GLU A 164 31.08 22.26 14.59
C GLU A 164 30.39 23.57 14.19
N SER A 165 30.74 24.67 14.87
CA SER A 165 30.24 26.02 14.56
C SER A 165 30.62 26.52 13.16
N SER A 166 31.77 26.07 12.62
CA SER A 166 32.26 26.45 11.28
C SER A 166 31.84 25.46 10.16
N ALA A 167 31.24 24.32 10.50
CA ALA A 167 30.71 23.33 9.56
C ALA A 167 29.18 23.40 9.39
N ALA A 168 28.58 24.55 9.69
CA ALA A 168 27.13 24.76 9.66
C ALA A 168 26.54 24.55 8.24
N LEU A 169 25.86 23.41 8.05
CA LEU A 169 25.01 23.18 6.88
C LEU A 169 23.88 24.21 6.81
N SER A 170 23.44 24.53 5.59
CA SER A 170 22.26 25.37 5.33
C SER A 170 21.03 24.93 6.14
N SER A 171 20.15 25.87 6.52
CA SER A 171 18.99 25.63 7.41
C SER A 171 18.08 24.48 6.96
N ALA A 172 18.02 24.21 5.66
CA ALA A 172 17.36 23.05 5.05
C ALA A 172 17.77 21.69 5.67
N PHE A 173 19.02 21.55 6.07
CA PHE A 173 19.59 20.29 6.55
C PHE A 173 19.60 20.14 8.09
N SER A 174 19.10 21.14 8.83
CA SER A 174 18.91 21.04 10.28
C SER A 174 17.82 20.02 10.67
N GLY A 175 18.12 19.14 11.64
CA GLY A 175 17.26 18.04 12.08
C GLY A 175 17.76 16.63 11.69
N VAL A 176 17.01 15.60 12.09
CA VAL A 176 17.32 14.17 11.81
C VAL A 176 16.66 13.64 10.54
N ASP A 177 17.17 12.55 9.98
CA ASP A 177 16.54 11.87 8.85
C ASP A 177 15.36 11.04 9.33
N LEU A 178 15.55 10.21 10.36
CA LEU A 178 14.54 9.33 10.94
C LEU A 178 14.22 9.75 12.38
N LEU A 179 12.94 9.70 12.75
CA LEU A 179 12.48 9.71 14.15
C LEU A 179 11.60 8.47 14.39
N LEU A 180 12.01 7.61 15.33
CA LEU A 180 11.26 6.44 15.76
C LEU A 180 10.54 6.77 17.09
N LEU A 181 9.24 6.52 17.15
CA LEU A 181 8.42 6.69 18.36
C LEU A 181 7.63 5.39 18.59
N SER A 182 7.30 5.07 19.84
CA SER A 182 6.30 4.03 20.11
C SER A 182 4.91 4.46 19.61
N SER A 183 4.55 5.72 19.89
CA SER A 183 3.21 6.28 19.71
C SER A 183 3.22 7.68 19.08
N PRO A 184 2.15 8.12 18.38
CA PRO A 184 2.10 9.37 17.65
C PRO A 184 1.60 10.55 18.50
N PRO A 185 2.13 11.77 18.38
CA PRO A 185 1.51 12.95 18.97
C PRO A 185 0.14 13.30 18.32
N PRO A 186 -0.87 13.74 19.11
CA PRO A 186 -2.24 14.01 18.65
C PRO A 186 -2.34 14.93 17.43
N SER A 187 -1.43 15.91 17.35
CA SER A 187 -1.38 16.91 16.29
C SER A 187 -1.26 16.30 14.88
N LEU A 188 -0.74 15.07 14.73
CA LEU A 188 -0.62 14.42 13.41
C LEU A 188 -1.97 14.21 12.71
N SER A 189 -3.06 14.06 13.47
CA SER A 189 -4.42 13.99 12.93
C SER A 189 -4.90 15.33 12.33
N LEU A 190 -4.37 16.46 12.82
CA LEU A 190 -4.78 17.80 12.38
C LEU A 190 -4.33 18.03 10.94
N LEU A 191 -5.21 18.64 10.13
CA LEU A 191 -4.97 19.01 8.74
C LEU A 191 -4.61 17.84 7.79
N SER A 192 -4.82 16.59 8.21
CA SER A 192 -4.78 15.42 7.32
C SER A 192 -6.18 15.15 6.76
N THR A 193 -6.23 14.66 5.54
CA THR A 193 -7.42 14.10 4.87
C THR A 193 -7.38 12.58 4.79
N SER A 194 -6.25 11.94 5.14
CA SER A 194 -6.09 10.48 5.15
C SER A 194 -6.28 9.83 6.52
N PHE A 195 -6.42 10.59 7.62
CA PHE A 195 -6.56 10.03 8.97
C PHE A 195 -7.88 9.21 9.12
N PRO A 196 -7.86 7.99 9.67
CA PRO A 196 -9.07 7.17 9.84
C PRO A 196 -10.14 7.78 10.74
N SER A 197 -11.40 7.40 10.55
CA SER A 197 -12.48 7.73 11.46
C SER A 197 -12.33 7.03 12.82
N LEU A 198 -13.01 7.57 13.85
CA LEU A 198 -13.01 7.14 15.27
C LEU A 198 -13.38 5.67 15.55
N THR A 199 -13.65 4.87 14.52
CA THR A 199 -13.98 3.45 14.57
C THR A 199 -12.77 2.52 14.77
N PHE A 200 -11.55 2.97 14.49
CA PHE A 200 -10.31 2.21 14.70
C PHE A 200 -9.19 3.12 15.26
N PRO A 201 -8.64 2.85 16.46
CA PRO A 201 -7.54 3.65 17.01
C PRO A 201 -6.19 3.32 16.35
N LEU A 202 -5.55 4.30 15.70
CA LEU A 202 -4.20 4.12 15.14
C LEU A 202 -3.07 4.06 16.18
N ALA A 203 -3.36 4.40 17.45
CA ALA A 203 -2.54 4.29 18.68
C ALA A 203 -3.17 5.19 19.77
N ASN A 204 -2.67 5.18 21.02
CA ASN A 204 -3.01 6.17 22.04
C ASN A 204 -2.12 7.44 21.92
N PRO A 205 -2.64 8.61 21.55
CA PRO A 205 -1.78 9.70 21.08
C PRO A 205 -1.17 10.55 22.21
N VAL A 206 0.16 10.64 22.28
CA VAL A 206 0.90 11.26 23.40
C VAL A 206 1.24 12.73 23.12
N ALA A 207 0.62 13.66 23.84
CA ALA A 207 0.75 15.11 23.60
C ALA A 207 2.20 15.63 23.65
N LEU A 208 2.99 15.15 24.60
CA LEU A 208 4.33 15.65 24.93
C LEU A 208 5.37 15.39 23.81
N LEU A 209 5.20 14.31 23.04
CA LEU A 209 6.02 14.00 21.86
C LEU A 209 5.89 15.06 20.75
N GLY A 210 4.88 15.94 20.83
CA GLY A 210 4.70 17.04 19.88
C GLY A 210 5.83 18.05 19.88
N ASP A 211 6.48 18.33 21.02
CA ASP A 211 7.63 19.24 21.08
C ASP A 211 8.94 18.56 20.65
N LEU A 212 9.07 17.25 20.87
CA LEU A 212 10.15 16.43 20.32
C LEU A 212 10.15 16.50 18.78
N VAL A 213 8.99 16.29 18.14
CA VAL A 213 8.88 16.38 16.66
C VAL A 213 9.24 17.78 16.14
N LYS A 214 8.83 18.86 16.82
CA LYS A 214 9.18 20.25 16.46
C LYS A 214 10.69 20.50 16.48
N LYS A 215 11.38 19.95 17.47
CA LYS A 215 12.83 20.11 17.68
C LYS A 215 13.65 19.23 16.74
N CYS A 216 13.27 17.95 16.59
CA CYS A 216 14.00 17.00 15.76
C CYS A 216 13.85 17.23 14.24
N ARG A 217 12.74 17.85 13.80
CA ARG A 217 12.43 18.15 12.37
C ARG A 217 12.70 16.96 11.41
N PRO A 218 12.15 15.76 11.68
CA PRO A 218 12.47 14.54 10.93
C PRO A 218 12.15 14.62 9.43
N ARG A 219 12.83 13.82 8.58
CA ARG A 219 12.41 13.61 7.18
C ARG A 219 11.38 12.47 7.07
N TYR A 220 11.56 11.44 7.89
CA TYR A 220 10.61 10.34 8.10
C TYR A 220 10.36 10.14 9.59
N MET A 221 9.11 9.91 9.96
CA MET A 221 8.69 9.58 11.32
C MET A 221 7.90 8.28 11.30
N PHE A 222 8.29 7.32 12.15
CA PHE A 222 7.70 5.98 12.20
C PHE A 222 7.23 5.62 13.61
N TRP A 223 6.11 4.88 13.69
CA TRP A 223 5.63 4.25 14.93
C TRP A 223 4.88 2.94 14.65
N GLY A 224 4.82 2.07 15.66
CA GLY A 224 4.30 0.71 15.54
C GLY A 224 3.01 0.43 16.33
N GLU A 225 2.75 1.16 17.42
CA GLU A 225 1.55 0.98 18.27
C GLU A 225 0.24 1.18 17.47
N GLY A 226 -0.83 0.51 17.90
CA GLY A 226 -2.15 0.54 17.28
C GLY A 226 -2.27 -0.37 16.06
N ASP A 227 -3.40 -0.30 15.36
CA ASP A 227 -3.75 -1.28 14.31
C ASP A 227 -3.47 -0.79 12.88
N GLY A 228 -3.41 -1.73 11.94
CA GLY A 228 -3.30 -1.47 10.50
C GLY A 228 -2.01 -0.77 10.04
N PHE A 229 -2.10 -0.13 8.86
CA PHE A 229 -1.07 0.71 8.24
C PHE A 229 -1.67 2.09 7.92
N TRP A 230 -0.87 3.15 8.09
CA TRP A 230 -1.27 4.51 7.71
C TRP A 230 -0.08 5.32 7.18
N GLU A 231 -0.30 6.14 6.14
CA GLU A 231 0.66 7.16 5.68
C GLU A 231 -0.04 8.52 5.65
N ARG A 232 0.58 9.51 6.30
CA ARG A 232 0.13 10.90 6.29
C ARG A 232 0.67 11.62 5.06
N GLU A 233 -0.11 12.55 4.51
CA GLU A 233 0.38 13.52 3.56
C GLU A 233 1.56 14.31 4.16
N PRO A 234 2.59 14.67 3.37
CA PRO A 234 3.77 15.34 3.91
C PRO A 234 3.46 16.76 4.36
N TRP A 235 4.33 17.30 5.22
CA TRP A 235 4.30 18.70 5.64
C TRP A 235 5.71 19.31 5.61
N GLY A 236 5.79 20.64 5.44
CA GLY A 236 7.07 21.36 5.37
C GLY A 236 7.51 21.98 6.70
N TRP A 237 8.83 22.11 6.89
CA TRP A 237 9.44 22.94 7.94
C TRP A 237 10.03 24.20 7.32
N THR A 238 9.66 25.35 7.89
CA THR A 238 10.20 26.65 7.51
C THR A 238 11.68 26.77 7.92
N GLY A 239 12.54 27.22 7.02
CA GLY A 239 13.93 27.57 7.32
C GLY A 239 14.11 29.04 7.69
N ALA A 240 15.36 29.47 7.86
CA ALA A 240 15.68 30.85 8.25
C ALA A 240 15.22 31.89 7.20
N ALA A 241 15.14 31.50 5.93
CA ALA A 241 14.66 32.35 4.83
C ALA A 241 13.13 32.44 4.72
N GLY A 242 12.36 31.98 5.72
CA GLY A 242 10.89 32.08 5.74
C GLY A 242 10.17 31.19 4.71
N ARG A 243 10.86 30.21 4.10
CA ARG A 243 10.33 29.26 3.11
C ARG A 243 10.39 27.83 3.66
N GLU A 244 9.53 26.93 3.16
CA GLU A 244 9.68 25.50 3.41
C GLU A 244 10.96 24.99 2.75
N GLU A 245 11.84 24.34 3.53
CA GLU A 245 13.16 23.88 3.08
C GLU A 245 13.42 22.38 3.35
N ARG A 246 12.54 21.74 4.14
CA ARG A 246 12.63 20.33 4.57
C ARG A 246 11.21 19.80 4.73
N TRP A 247 10.94 18.56 4.34
CA TRP A 247 9.60 17.96 4.45
C TRP A 247 9.65 16.64 5.22
N THR A 248 8.61 16.39 6.04
CA THR A 248 8.41 15.14 6.78
C THR A 248 7.36 14.27 6.10
N ARG A 249 7.56 12.95 6.12
CA ARG A 249 6.53 11.93 5.95
C ARG A 249 6.33 11.19 7.28
N ALA A 250 5.08 10.86 7.62
CA ALA A 250 4.75 10.09 8.83
C ALA A 250 4.06 8.79 8.42
N VAL A 251 4.54 7.66 8.92
CA VAL A 251 4.10 6.32 8.50
C VAL A 251 3.94 5.40 9.73
N LYS A 252 2.74 4.84 9.89
CA LYS A 252 2.40 3.79 10.84
C LYS A 252 2.56 2.43 10.17
N LEU A 253 3.33 1.52 10.75
CA LEU A 253 3.46 0.14 10.24
C LEU A 253 2.65 -0.86 11.08
N GLY A 254 2.12 -1.90 10.44
CA GLY A 254 1.59 -3.08 11.14
C GLY A 254 2.70 -4.08 11.46
N SER A 255 2.44 -4.98 12.42
CA SER A 255 3.37 -6.05 12.82
C SER A 255 3.73 -6.97 11.64
N LEU A 256 4.93 -7.57 11.69
CA LEU A 256 5.44 -8.47 10.67
C LEU A 256 4.48 -9.62 10.38
N GLY A 257 3.95 -9.67 9.15
CA GLY A 257 3.08 -10.77 8.71
C GLY A 257 1.64 -10.73 9.25
N GLY A 258 1.22 -9.67 9.94
CA GLY A 258 -0.16 -9.53 10.45
C GLY A 258 -1.25 -9.53 9.38
N ASP A 259 -2.46 -9.94 9.77
CA ASP A 259 -3.60 -10.12 8.87
C ASP A 259 -4.25 -8.83 8.37
N ALA A 260 -5.03 -8.97 7.29
CA ALA A 260 -5.52 -7.86 6.48
C ALA A 260 -6.97 -7.45 6.81
N GLU A 261 -7.18 -6.77 7.95
CA GLU A 261 -8.48 -6.16 8.27
C GLU A 261 -8.95 -5.21 7.14
N GLY A 262 -10.23 -5.28 6.79
CA GLY A 262 -10.81 -4.47 5.72
C GLY A 262 -10.38 -4.85 4.29
N GLY A 263 -9.76 -6.03 4.09
CA GLY A 263 -9.53 -6.60 2.75
C GLY A 263 -8.39 -5.95 1.94
N LYS A 264 -7.52 -5.16 2.57
CA LYS A 264 -6.28 -4.65 1.97
C LYS A 264 -5.09 -5.17 2.76
N LYS A 265 -4.17 -5.88 2.09
CA LYS A 265 -2.98 -6.51 2.69
C LYS A 265 -2.28 -5.56 3.66
N ALA A 266 -2.18 -5.95 4.94
CA ALA A 266 -1.53 -5.14 5.96
C ALA A 266 -0.07 -4.87 5.58
N ARG A 267 0.31 -3.60 5.54
CA ARG A 267 1.62 -3.16 5.05
C ARG A 267 2.59 -3.00 6.22
N TRP A 268 3.27 -4.10 6.53
CA TRP A 268 4.25 -4.21 7.62
C TRP A 268 5.66 -3.73 7.25
N TYR A 269 5.90 -3.24 6.03
CA TYR A 269 7.19 -2.65 5.65
C TYR A 269 7.05 -1.44 4.71
N TYR A 270 8.06 -0.57 4.76
CA TYR A 270 8.17 0.64 3.96
C TYR A 270 9.63 0.89 3.55
N ALA A 271 9.91 0.83 2.24
CA ALA A 271 11.24 1.01 1.66
C ALA A 271 11.34 2.37 0.96
N PHE A 272 12.44 3.09 1.14
CA PHE A 272 12.61 4.45 0.62
C PHE A 272 14.08 4.81 0.40
N THR A 273 14.31 5.91 -0.33
CA THR A 273 15.66 6.47 -0.56
C THR A 273 15.74 7.89 -0.05
N LEU A 274 16.76 8.17 0.76
CA LEU A 274 17.11 9.50 1.23
C LEU A 274 18.15 10.09 0.27
N PRO A 275 17.85 11.14 -0.53
CA PRO A 275 18.88 11.82 -1.31
C PRO A 275 19.94 12.48 -0.40
N PRO A 276 21.19 12.62 -0.90
CA PRO A 276 22.36 13.08 -0.14
C PRO A 276 22.20 14.50 0.42
N GLN A 277 23.03 14.85 1.39
CA GLN A 277 23.03 16.15 2.08
C GLN A 277 24.42 16.78 2.03
N THR A 278 24.74 17.40 0.89
CA THR A 278 25.94 18.27 0.75
C THR A 278 25.53 19.75 0.77
N PRO A 279 26.44 20.68 1.09
CA PRO A 279 26.18 22.13 0.96
C PRO A 279 25.78 22.57 -0.47
N THR A 280 26.10 21.75 -1.48
CA THR A 280 25.78 21.96 -2.90
C THR A 280 24.52 21.26 -3.38
N THR A 281 23.87 20.42 -2.55
CA THR A 281 22.64 19.73 -2.94
C THR A 281 21.48 20.72 -3.00
N PRO A 282 20.78 20.89 -4.14
CA PRO A 282 19.62 21.76 -4.22
C PRO A 282 18.49 21.25 -3.32
N THR A 283 17.78 22.17 -2.68
CA THR A 283 16.61 21.87 -1.85
C THR A 283 15.58 21.07 -2.67
N PRO A 284 15.10 19.89 -2.21
CA PRO A 284 14.18 19.08 -3.00
C PRO A 284 12.86 19.84 -3.26
N PRO A 285 12.18 19.59 -4.39
CA PRO A 285 10.93 20.28 -4.72
C PRO A 285 9.82 19.92 -3.73
N ARG A 286 8.99 20.91 -3.38
CA ARG A 286 7.82 20.72 -2.50
C ARG A 286 6.88 19.65 -3.10
N PRO A 287 6.54 18.58 -2.35
CA PRO A 287 5.57 17.58 -2.79
C PRO A 287 4.18 18.19 -3.13
N ALA A 288 3.56 17.69 -4.20
CA ALA A 288 2.28 18.23 -4.69
C ALA A 288 1.12 18.13 -3.67
N ASN A 289 1.18 17.14 -2.76
CA ASN A 289 0.21 16.93 -1.68
C ASN A 289 0.64 17.49 -0.32
N THR A 290 1.61 18.41 -0.26
CA THR A 290 2.09 18.98 1.02
C THR A 290 1.02 19.82 1.73
N THR A 291 0.59 19.32 2.88
CA THR A 291 -0.30 20.00 3.85
C THR A 291 0.47 21.02 4.72
N PRO A 292 -0.22 21.98 5.37
CA PRO A 292 0.43 22.87 6.34
C PRO A 292 0.96 22.09 7.55
N ASN A 293 2.04 22.59 8.17
CA ASN A 293 2.70 21.92 9.29
C ASN A 293 1.79 21.81 10.52
N PRO A 294 1.42 20.59 10.98
CA PRO A 294 0.48 20.41 12.09
C PRO A 294 1.06 20.77 13.47
N PHE A 295 2.37 21.04 13.56
CA PHE A 295 3.05 21.39 14.82
C PHE A 295 3.33 22.89 14.98
N VAL A 296 3.00 23.72 13.98
CA VAL A 296 3.17 25.18 14.04
C VAL A 296 1.89 25.84 14.54
N ILE A 297 1.95 26.45 15.72
CA ILE A 297 0.82 27.14 16.34
C ILE A 297 0.49 28.42 15.56
N ALA A 298 -0.68 28.44 14.92
CA ALA A 298 -1.33 29.70 14.58
C ALA A 298 -1.89 30.32 15.88
N PRO A 299 -1.65 31.62 16.17
CA PRO A 299 -2.08 32.20 17.43
C PRO A 299 -3.62 32.28 17.53
N SER A 300 -4.13 31.77 18.66
CA SER A 300 -5.53 31.78 19.11
C SER A 300 -6.58 31.02 18.27
N ILE A 301 -7.09 29.92 18.84
CA ILE A 301 -8.52 29.59 19.03
C ILE A 301 -8.60 28.38 20.01
N PRO A 302 -9.54 28.34 20.99
CA PRO A 302 -9.74 27.17 21.86
C PRO A 302 -10.35 25.96 21.13
N ALA A 303 -10.18 24.77 21.70
CA ALA A 303 -10.47 23.51 21.02
C ALA A 303 -11.97 23.23 20.76
N SER A 304 -12.34 23.08 19.49
CA SER A 304 -13.31 22.06 19.03
C SER A 304 -13.24 21.86 17.49
N ALA A 305 -13.46 20.60 17.07
CA ALA A 305 -13.83 20.11 15.72
C ALA A 305 -13.18 20.70 14.44
N HIS A 306 -12.33 19.87 13.81
CA HIS A 306 -12.36 19.50 12.38
C HIS A 306 -12.48 20.53 11.23
N SER A 307 -11.39 20.61 10.43
CA SER A 307 -11.32 20.20 9.00
C SER A 307 -11.04 21.24 7.88
N ILE A 308 -10.51 20.68 6.78
CA ILE A 308 -10.38 21.19 5.40
C ILE A 308 -9.37 22.33 5.16
N ALA A 309 -8.55 22.16 4.11
CA ALA A 309 -7.50 23.09 3.70
C ALA A 309 -7.46 23.31 2.18
N ALA A 310 -7.32 24.58 1.77
CA ALA A 310 -6.90 25.05 0.45
C ALA A 310 -6.45 26.53 0.60
N GLY A 311 -5.60 27.14 -0.24
CA GLY A 311 -4.87 26.60 -1.39
C GLY A 311 -4.40 27.76 -2.29
N LYS A 312 -3.29 28.44 -1.94
CA LYS A 312 -2.79 29.61 -2.71
C LYS A 312 -1.87 29.19 -3.86
N LYS A 313 -2.22 29.57 -5.09
CA LYS A 313 -1.32 29.56 -6.26
C LYS A 313 -0.29 30.71 -6.20
N ARG A 314 0.78 30.59 -6.98
CA ARG A 314 1.66 31.69 -7.44
C ARG A 314 1.75 31.68 -8.98
N PRO A 315 2.22 32.77 -9.61
CA PRO A 315 1.90 33.09 -11.00
C PRO A 315 2.99 32.68 -12.01
N ALA A 316 2.71 32.94 -13.30
CA ALA A 316 3.68 33.04 -14.37
C ALA A 316 3.78 34.51 -14.85
N LEU A 317 4.89 34.83 -15.52
CA LEU A 317 5.04 36.00 -16.40
C LEU A 317 4.46 35.61 -17.80
N GLU A 318 4.37 36.45 -18.83
CA GLU A 318 5.09 37.71 -19.11
C GLU A 318 4.35 38.62 -20.12
N ASP A 319 4.96 39.78 -20.33
CA ASP A 319 4.97 40.61 -21.56
C ASP A 319 4.11 41.90 -21.63
N GLN A 320 4.54 42.81 -22.52
CA GLN A 320 4.31 44.25 -22.50
C GLN A 320 3.55 44.74 -23.74
N THR A 321 2.87 45.90 -23.66
CA THR A 321 2.81 46.91 -24.76
C THR A 321 2.23 48.25 -24.30
N ASP A 322 2.47 49.29 -25.10
CA ASP A 322 2.45 50.70 -24.68
C ASP A 322 1.10 51.44 -24.61
N ALA A 323 1.10 52.37 -23.65
CA ALA A 323 0.49 53.70 -23.55
C ALA A 323 -0.31 54.34 -24.72
N VAL A 324 -1.13 55.38 -24.40
CA VAL A 324 -0.92 56.80 -24.80
C VAL A 324 -2.15 57.70 -24.49
N LYS A 325 -1.95 58.80 -23.71
CA LYS A 325 -2.80 60.03 -23.57
C LYS A 325 -4.26 59.82 -23.06
N SER A 326 -5.01 60.80 -22.52
CA SER A 326 -4.81 62.15 -21.89
C SER A 326 -6.11 62.47 -21.09
N GLY A 327 -6.29 63.47 -20.24
CA GLY A 327 -5.50 64.62 -19.76
C GLY A 327 -6.43 65.62 -19.00
N PHE A 328 -5.88 66.70 -18.44
CA PHE A 328 -6.58 67.78 -17.70
C PHE A 328 -7.20 67.45 -16.32
N ALA A 329 -7.47 68.50 -15.53
CA ALA A 329 -7.54 68.42 -14.06
C ALA A 329 -8.23 69.63 -13.38
N LYS A 330 -8.40 69.52 -12.04
CA LYS A 330 -8.72 70.56 -11.03
C LYS A 330 -10.14 71.18 -11.05
N LYS A 331 -10.98 70.76 -10.10
CA LYS A 331 -11.32 71.52 -8.86
C LYS A 331 -12.25 70.68 -7.95
N GLY A 332 -12.47 71.13 -6.70
CA GLY A 332 -13.44 70.55 -5.77
C GLY A 332 -12.83 69.76 -4.61
N ARG A 333 -12.35 70.45 -3.57
CA ARG A 333 -11.80 69.84 -2.35
C ARG A 333 -12.81 69.97 -1.20
N ILE A 334 -13.65 68.95 -1.02
CA ILE A 334 -14.43 68.74 0.20
C ILE A 334 -13.96 67.42 0.80
N GLY A 335 -13.68 67.39 2.11
CA GLY A 335 -13.09 66.23 2.76
C GLY A 335 -13.55 66.11 4.21
N GLU A 336 -14.34 65.08 4.48
CA GLU A 336 -14.81 64.68 5.81
C GLU A 336 -14.75 63.15 5.94
N PRO A 337 -14.65 62.59 7.15
CA PRO A 337 -13.62 62.98 8.11
C PRO A 337 -12.84 61.77 8.61
N LYS A 338 -11.54 61.96 8.92
CA LYS A 338 -10.78 60.98 9.71
C LYS A 338 -11.31 60.99 11.15
N ILE A 339 -12.14 60.00 11.49
CA ILE A 339 -12.46 59.73 12.91
C ILE A 339 -11.18 59.24 13.59
N GLN A 340 -10.54 60.14 14.34
CA GLN A 340 -9.42 59.78 15.20
C GLN A 340 -9.92 58.91 16.35
N SER A 341 -9.17 57.85 16.67
CA SER A 341 -9.35 57.09 17.90
C SER A 341 -9.02 57.98 19.10
N PRO A 342 -9.96 58.25 20.03
CA PRO A 342 -9.63 58.98 21.25
C PRO A 342 -8.68 58.14 22.10
N GLN A 343 -7.49 58.67 22.39
CA GLN A 343 -6.60 58.08 23.38
C GLN A 343 -7.27 58.16 24.75
N LEU A 344 -7.55 57.01 25.37
CA LEU A 344 -8.11 56.97 26.72
C LEU A 344 -6.99 57.24 27.73
N VAL A 345 -6.65 58.52 27.91
CA VAL A 345 -5.77 58.97 29.01
C VAL A 345 -6.51 58.71 30.32
N ILE A 346 -6.12 57.64 31.01
CA ILE A 346 -6.61 57.35 32.36
C ILE A 346 -5.90 58.30 33.32
N ASP A 347 -6.63 59.26 33.87
CA ASP A 347 -6.10 60.15 34.90
C ASP A 347 -5.79 59.38 36.19
N VAL A 348 -4.51 59.31 36.52
CA VAL A 348 -3.97 58.65 37.73
C VAL A 348 -4.19 59.52 38.99
N GLN A 349 -4.49 60.82 38.87
CA GLN A 349 -4.77 61.69 40.02
C GLN A 349 -6.16 61.42 40.62
N SER A 350 -7.21 61.30 39.79
CA SER A 350 -8.58 61.01 40.23
C SER A 350 -8.68 59.70 41.03
N MET A 351 -8.01 58.62 40.58
CA MET A 351 -7.97 57.35 41.33
C MET A 351 -7.25 57.48 42.69
N ARG A 352 -6.18 58.28 42.77
CA ARG A 352 -5.47 58.55 44.03
C ARG A 352 -6.31 59.38 45.01
N HIS A 353 -7.20 60.23 44.51
CA HIS A 353 -8.14 60.97 45.36
C HIS A 353 -9.21 60.03 45.95
N LEU A 354 -9.80 59.14 45.13
CA LEU A 354 -10.81 58.18 45.59
C LEU A 354 -10.29 57.26 46.71
N LEU A 355 -9.09 56.67 46.55
CA LEU A 355 -8.50 55.81 47.59
C LEU A 355 -8.23 56.58 48.89
N ARG A 356 -7.75 57.82 48.82
CA ARG A 356 -7.50 58.65 50.03
C ARG A 356 -8.81 58.93 50.79
N THR A 357 -9.88 59.24 50.07
CA THR A 357 -11.21 59.48 50.67
C THR A 357 -11.79 58.21 51.29
N MET A 358 -11.66 57.05 50.63
CA MET A 358 -12.09 55.76 51.21
C MET A 358 -11.32 55.40 52.49
N CYS A 359 -9.98 55.54 52.50
CA CYS A 359 -9.18 55.30 53.70
C CYS A 359 -9.52 56.27 54.84
N ALA A 360 -9.79 57.55 54.53
CA ALA A 360 -10.20 58.53 55.54
C ALA A 360 -11.57 58.24 56.18
N ILE A 361 -12.52 57.70 55.40
CA ILE A 361 -13.83 57.26 55.91
C ILE A 361 -13.66 56.02 56.81
N PHE A 362 -12.88 55.03 56.36
CA PHE A 362 -12.64 53.80 57.12
C PHE A 362 -11.92 54.07 58.45
N ALA A 363 -10.95 55.01 58.46
CA ALA A 363 -10.26 55.44 59.68
C ALA A 363 -11.19 56.15 60.68
N ARG A 364 -12.11 57.02 60.21
CA ARG A 364 -13.06 57.72 61.10
C ARG A 364 -14.08 56.77 61.73
N SER A 365 -14.46 55.68 61.05
CA SER A 365 -15.36 54.66 61.60
C SER A 365 -14.75 53.81 62.73
N LEU A 366 -13.45 53.91 62.99
CA LEU A 366 -12.75 53.16 64.05
C LEU A 366 -12.47 53.98 65.31
N ALA A 367 -12.74 55.29 65.30
CA ALA A 367 -12.37 56.20 66.40
C ALA A 367 -13.41 56.32 67.54
N THR A 368 -14.66 55.90 67.32
CA THR A 368 -15.76 56.00 68.31
C THR A 368 -16.22 54.63 68.79
N GLY A 369 -15.55 54.12 69.83
CA GLY A 369 -15.77 52.76 70.32
C GLY A 369 -16.97 52.59 71.27
N SER A 370 -17.61 51.43 71.22
CA SER A 370 -18.36 50.87 72.36
C SER A 370 -18.06 49.38 72.52
N ARG A 371 -17.99 48.91 73.77
CA ARG A 371 -17.30 47.65 74.14
C ARG A 371 -17.99 46.36 73.72
N THR A 372 -19.22 46.41 73.21
CA THR A 372 -20.06 45.23 72.90
C THR A 372 -19.52 44.35 71.77
N VAL A 373 -18.77 44.90 70.80
CA VAL A 373 -18.27 44.14 69.64
C VAL A 373 -17.10 43.22 70.00
N ARG A 374 -16.21 43.62 70.93
CA ARG A 374 -15.01 42.83 71.30
C ARG A 374 -15.34 41.43 71.86
N LYS A 375 -16.46 41.27 72.59
CA LYS A 375 -16.87 39.97 73.13
C LYS A 375 -17.51 39.02 72.11
N LYS A 376 -17.99 39.50 70.96
CA LYS A 376 -18.60 38.63 69.94
C LYS A 376 -17.56 38.11 68.92
N PHE A 377 -16.52 38.90 68.62
CA PHE A 377 -15.45 38.49 67.69
C PHE A 377 -14.53 37.41 68.27
N SER A 378 -14.25 37.44 69.58
CA SER A 378 -13.39 36.47 70.28
C SER A 378 -13.85 35.01 70.18
N ARG A 379 -15.11 34.76 69.78
CA ARG A 379 -15.67 33.40 69.63
C ARG A 379 -15.59 32.83 68.21
N ILE A 380 -15.20 33.65 67.22
CA ILE A 380 -15.10 33.22 65.82
C ILE A 380 -13.64 32.87 65.46
N THR A 381 -12.66 33.57 66.04
CA THR A 381 -11.22 33.35 65.77
C THR A 381 -10.58 32.21 66.58
N GLN A 382 -11.34 31.41 67.33
CA GLN A 382 -10.80 30.34 68.17
C GLN A 382 -11.12 28.91 67.68
N ASN A 383 -12.00 28.74 66.67
CA ASN A 383 -12.39 27.42 66.14
C ASN A 383 -11.61 26.98 64.88
N HIS A 384 -10.64 27.76 64.39
CA HIS A 384 -9.75 27.37 63.27
C HIS A 384 -8.28 27.27 63.69
N ARG A 385 -7.99 26.34 64.61
CA ARG A 385 -6.63 25.84 64.91
C ARG A 385 -6.64 24.36 65.33
N GLN A 386 -7.12 23.49 64.43
CA GLN A 386 -6.86 22.03 64.42
C GLN A 386 -7.33 21.43 63.08
N ALA A 387 -6.85 20.22 62.74
CA ALA A 387 -7.21 19.38 61.57
C ALA A 387 -6.68 19.76 60.16
N THR A 388 -5.42 19.41 59.91
CA THR A 388 -4.78 18.95 58.63
C THR A 388 -3.54 18.14 59.04
N PRO A 389 -3.02 17.13 58.29
CA PRO A 389 -2.97 17.07 56.82
C PRO A 389 -3.20 15.67 56.16
N ALA A 390 -2.91 15.61 54.84
CA ALA A 390 -2.58 14.44 54.00
C ALA A 390 -3.69 13.49 53.51
N ILE A 391 -3.66 13.18 52.20
CA ILE A 391 -3.63 11.84 51.56
C ILE A 391 -3.64 12.00 50.02
N SER A 392 -3.15 10.99 49.29
CA SER A 392 -3.14 10.90 47.82
C SER A 392 -3.87 9.64 47.31
N ALA A 393 -4.21 9.63 46.02
CA ALA A 393 -4.45 8.46 45.13
C ALA A 393 -5.85 7.77 45.04
N ASN A 394 -6.04 7.13 43.88
CA ASN A 394 -6.90 5.99 43.48
C ASN A 394 -8.40 6.14 43.11
N LEU A 395 -8.65 6.08 41.78
CA LEU A 395 -9.37 5.02 41.03
C LEU A 395 -10.68 4.37 41.51
N LEU A 396 -11.68 4.32 40.58
CA LEU A 396 -12.70 3.26 40.26
C LEU A 396 -13.53 2.58 41.41
N ILE A 397 -14.80 2.16 41.26
CA ILE A 397 -15.40 1.20 40.29
C ILE A 397 -16.93 1.45 40.07
N THR A 398 -17.44 0.91 38.97
CA THR A 398 -18.79 0.91 38.34
C THR A 398 -20.10 0.82 39.17
N SER A 399 -21.17 1.47 38.67
CA SER A 399 -22.42 0.84 38.11
C SER A 399 -23.80 1.47 38.47
N SER A 400 -24.68 1.50 37.45
CA SER A 400 -26.16 1.37 37.45
C SER A 400 -27.08 2.12 38.45
N ALA A 401 -27.96 3.00 37.94
CA ALA A 401 -29.44 2.93 38.08
C ALA A 401 -30.20 4.05 37.32
N ASN A 402 -31.50 3.82 37.06
CA ASN A 402 -32.55 4.76 36.59
C ASN A 402 -32.32 5.46 35.23
N ALA A 403 -33.00 5.17 34.11
CA ALA A 403 -34.40 4.78 33.79
C ALA A 403 -35.42 5.95 33.74
N LEU A 404 -35.96 6.20 32.54
CA LEU A 404 -37.22 6.94 32.32
C LEU A 404 -37.95 6.45 31.05
N THR A 405 -38.91 5.56 31.27
CA THR A 405 -40.14 5.30 30.50
C THR A 405 -40.24 5.69 29.00
N LYS A 406 -40.50 4.70 28.14
CA LYS A 406 -41.78 4.56 27.39
C LYS A 406 -41.80 3.26 26.57
N ASN A 407 -42.72 2.34 26.87
CA ASN A 407 -43.31 1.39 25.92
C ASN A 407 -44.39 0.51 26.58
N LEU A 408 -45.50 0.30 25.85
CA LEU A 408 -46.54 -0.73 25.96
C LEU A 408 -47.49 -0.53 24.75
N PRO A 409 -48.26 -1.53 24.27
CA PRO A 409 -48.24 -2.95 24.60
C PRO A 409 -48.16 -3.89 23.36
N ILE A 410 -48.05 -5.20 23.63
CA ILE A 410 -48.83 -6.33 23.05
C ILE A 410 -47.97 -7.62 23.06
N ALA A 411 -48.59 -8.73 23.43
CA ALA A 411 -47.94 -9.96 23.85
C ALA A 411 -47.85 -11.03 22.75
N HIS A 412 -46.98 -12.04 22.96
CA HIS A 412 -47.48 -13.39 23.23
C HIS A 412 -46.48 -14.25 24.04
N ASN A 413 -46.99 -15.26 24.73
CA ASN A 413 -46.24 -16.20 25.59
C ASN A 413 -46.03 -17.57 24.89
N ILE A 414 -45.08 -18.39 25.40
CA ILE A 414 -45.27 -19.78 25.93
C ILE A 414 -43.99 -20.67 25.81
N ARG A 415 -43.51 -21.21 26.95
CA ARG A 415 -42.66 -22.43 27.16
C ARG A 415 -41.21 -22.46 26.59
N GLU A 416 -40.25 -23.26 27.10
CA GLU A 416 -40.17 -24.16 28.29
C GLU A 416 -38.71 -24.33 28.81
N ALA A 417 -38.53 -25.05 29.93
CA ALA A 417 -37.27 -25.44 30.59
C ALA A 417 -37.50 -26.79 31.33
N PRO A 418 -36.50 -27.61 31.82
CA PRO A 418 -35.23 -27.16 32.43
C PRO A 418 -33.95 -28.05 32.33
N ASP A 419 -32.87 -27.47 32.88
CA ASP A 419 -31.54 -27.99 33.31
C ASP A 419 -31.48 -29.37 34.03
N ARG A 420 -30.35 -30.08 33.83
CA ARG A 420 -29.67 -30.91 34.87
C ARG A 420 -28.12 -30.94 34.76
N ARG A 421 -27.42 -30.30 35.70
CA ARG A 421 -26.48 -30.86 36.75
C ARG A 421 -25.51 -32.01 36.37
N ARG A 422 -24.27 -32.15 36.89
CA ARG A 422 -23.56 -31.52 38.05
C ARG A 422 -22.03 -31.74 38.06
N GLN A 423 -21.32 -31.07 38.99
CA GLN A 423 -19.88 -31.17 39.34
C GLN A 423 -19.51 -32.41 40.20
N ALA A 424 -18.20 -32.75 40.34
CA ALA A 424 -17.47 -32.89 41.66
C ALA A 424 -16.02 -33.50 41.63
N THR A 425 -15.01 -32.67 41.91
CA THR A 425 -13.82 -32.81 42.82
C THR A 425 -13.09 -34.15 43.21
N PHE A 426 -11.75 -34.11 43.08
CA PHE A 426 -10.64 -34.50 44.02
C PHE A 426 -10.40 -35.94 44.59
N ALA A 427 -9.30 -36.57 44.12
CA ALA A 427 -8.02 -36.85 44.84
C ALA A 427 -7.67 -38.14 45.66
N VAL A 428 -6.34 -38.38 45.72
CA VAL A 428 -5.48 -39.20 46.64
C VAL A 428 -5.12 -40.68 46.32
N HIS A 429 -3.79 -40.90 46.23
CA HIS A 429 -2.95 -42.11 46.04
C HIS A 429 -3.08 -43.29 47.04
N VAL A 430 -2.54 -44.48 46.64
CA VAL A 430 -1.33 -45.18 47.20
C VAL A 430 -0.72 -46.15 46.13
N GLY A 431 0.61 -46.44 46.15
CA GLY A 431 1.36 -47.29 45.18
C GLY A 431 1.67 -48.76 45.60
N VAL A 432 2.82 -49.42 45.31
CA VAL A 432 4.25 -48.95 45.23
C VAL A 432 5.28 -50.05 44.74
N LYS A 433 6.54 -49.65 44.38
CA LYS A 433 7.84 -50.41 44.13
C LYS A 433 8.10 -50.85 42.64
N ARG A 434 9.30 -51.29 42.14
CA ARG A 434 10.57 -51.84 42.75
C ARG A 434 11.86 -51.77 41.85
N ARG A 435 12.92 -51.00 42.21
CA ARG A 435 14.42 -51.12 41.95
C ARG A 435 15.01 -51.28 40.49
N ILE A 436 16.19 -50.79 40.02
CA ILE A 436 17.49 -50.18 40.52
C ILE A 436 18.61 -51.22 40.87
N SER A 437 19.92 -51.20 40.48
CA SER A 437 20.88 -50.34 39.70
C SER A 437 21.86 -51.23 38.81
N SER A 438 23.12 -50.99 38.35
CA SER A 438 24.33 -50.13 38.63
C SER A 438 25.35 -50.08 37.41
N ALA A 439 26.62 -49.58 37.53
CA ALA A 439 27.62 -49.43 36.42
C ALA A 439 29.15 -49.55 36.80
N SER A 440 30.12 -49.75 35.84
CA SER A 440 31.56 -49.27 35.83
C SER A 440 32.57 -49.86 34.74
N VAL A 441 33.05 -49.03 33.77
CA VAL A 441 34.45 -48.61 33.33
C VAL A 441 35.73 -49.47 33.72
N PRO A 442 36.94 -49.53 33.03
CA PRO A 442 37.42 -49.46 31.60
C PRO A 442 38.66 -50.38 31.14
N LEU A 443 39.24 -50.14 29.93
CA LEU A 443 40.69 -50.18 29.46
C LEU A 443 41.35 -51.36 28.64
N LEU A 444 42.05 -50.93 27.54
CA LEU A 444 43.37 -51.35 26.95
C LEU A 444 43.64 -52.51 25.93
N GLN A 445 44.11 -52.09 24.73
CA GLN A 445 45.25 -52.57 23.87
C GLN A 445 45.17 -53.69 22.77
N ARG A 446 45.51 -53.27 21.52
CA ARG A 446 46.26 -53.92 20.38
C ARG A 446 45.77 -55.25 19.72
N GLY A 447 45.77 -55.31 18.35
CA GLY A 447 46.14 -56.60 17.70
C GLY A 447 45.88 -57.05 16.23
N ILE A 448 45.73 -56.21 15.17
CA ILE A 448 46.10 -56.55 13.75
C ILE A 448 45.31 -57.63 12.92
N LYS A 449 45.07 -57.32 11.61
CA LYS A 449 44.59 -58.16 10.44
C LYS A 449 43.08 -58.56 10.44
N LYS A 450 42.27 -58.09 9.47
CA LYS A 450 41.98 -58.62 8.10
C LYS A 450 41.26 -59.99 8.12
N ASP A 451 40.14 -60.26 7.43
CA ASP A 451 39.15 -59.54 6.58
C ASP A 451 37.85 -60.44 6.60
N ARG A 452 36.65 -60.25 5.99
CA ARG A 452 36.13 -59.37 4.94
C ARG A 452 34.57 -59.31 4.91
N ARG A 453 33.99 -58.12 4.73
CA ARG A 453 32.61 -57.79 4.23
C ARG A 453 31.39 -58.69 4.61
N ARG A 454 30.55 -58.21 5.54
CA ARG A 454 29.06 -58.13 5.41
C ARG A 454 28.43 -57.35 6.58
N ARG A 455 27.20 -56.83 6.40
CA ARG A 455 26.39 -56.02 7.36
C ARG A 455 27.02 -54.65 7.69
N SER A 456 26.37 -53.65 8.28
CA SER A 456 24.97 -53.17 8.47
C SER A 456 25.12 -52.09 9.56
N TRP A 457 24.52 -50.90 9.44
CA TRP A 457 24.71 -49.82 10.43
C TRP A 457 23.44 -48.99 10.68
N ASP A 458 22.59 -49.52 11.55
CA ASP A 458 21.97 -48.75 12.64
C ASP A 458 22.92 -48.89 13.85
N GLN A 459 23.20 -47.93 14.73
CA GLN A 459 22.81 -46.51 14.85
C GLN A 459 23.90 -45.77 15.65
N LEU A 460 24.08 -44.46 15.42
CA LEU A 460 24.68 -43.55 16.41
C LEU A 460 24.40 -42.07 16.06
N ASN A 461 23.66 -41.39 16.94
CA ASN A 461 23.73 -39.91 17.10
C ASN A 461 24.97 -39.61 17.99
N VAL A 462 25.60 -38.44 18.02
CA VAL A 462 25.07 -37.11 18.40
C VAL A 462 26.10 -36.02 18.00
N CYS A 463 25.65 -34.85 17.52
CA CYS A 463 26.42 -33.60 17.29
C CYS A 463 27.53 -33.63 16.20
N THR A 464 27.92 -32.52 15.55
CA THR A 464 27.59 -31.07 15.70
C THR A 464 27.46 -30.36 14.33
N ASP A 465 26.80 -29.19 14.33
CA ASP A 465 27.00 -27.97 13.51
C ASP A 465 27.06 -27.95 11.96
N LEU A 466 26.03 -27.28 11.41
CA LEU A 466 26.01 -26.37 10.23
C LEU A 466 26.28 -26.90 8.80
N PRO A 467 25.80 -26.18 7.74
CA PRO A 467 24.88 -25.03 7.73
C PRO A 467 23.48 -25.36 7.15
N TYR A 468 22.51 -24.45 7.36
CA TYR A 468 21.26 -24.46 6.60
C TYR A 468 21.52 -24.14 5.12
N PHE A 469 21.03 -24.98 4.20
CA PHE A 469 21.00 -24.68 2.77
C PHE A 469 19.81 -23.77 2.44
N THR A 470 20.01 -22.86 1.48
CA THR A 470 18.98 -21.95 0.97
C THR A 470 18.07 -22.63 -0.06
N ASP A 471 17.02 -21.93 -0.53
CA ASP A 471 16.08 -22.38 -1.58
C ASP A 471 16.70 -22.82 -2.92
N ALA A 472 18.02 -22.78 -3.07
CA ALA A 472 18.75 -23.21 -4.27
C ALA A 472 18.83 -24.74 -4.45
N ASP A 473 18.75 -25.53 -3.37
CA ASP A 473 18.98 -26.98 -3.38
C ASP A 473 17.74 -27.83 -3.00
N ILE A 474 16.55 -27.40 -3.45
CA ILE A 474 15.42 -28.33 -3.59
C ILE A 474 15.82 -29.38 -4.64
N PRO A 475 15.77 -30.70 -4.36
CA PRO A 475 16.12 -31.76 -5.31
C PRO A 475 15.01 -31.96 -6.36
N SER A 476 14.78 -30.93 -7.16
CA SER A 476 13.86 -30.93 -8.30
C SER A 476 14.37 -31.89 -9.38
N GLY A 477 13.49 -32.78 -9.82
CA GLY A 477 13.85 -33.88 -10.74
C GLY A 477 14.49 -33.40 -12.03
N TRP A 478 15.32 -34.26 -12.64
CA TRP A 478 16.08 -33.99 -13.88
C TRP A 478 15.22 -33.53 -15.08
N PHE A 479 13.89 -33.72 -14.99
CA PHE A 479 12.88 -33.36 -15.97
C PHE A 479 12.29 -31.95 -15.80
N CYS A 480 12.36 -31.36 -14.60
CA CYS A 480 11.64 -30.12 -14.26
C CYS A 480 12.20 -28.89 -15.00
N LEU A 481 11.39 -28.25 -15.86
CA LEU A 481 11.82 -27.05 -16.61
C LEU A 481 12.23 -25.84 -15.74
N SER A 482 11.79 -25.77 -14.48
CA SER A 482 12.22 -24.74 -13.53
C SER A 482 13.62 -25.00 -12.93
N ASN A 483 14.20 -26.19 -13.14
CA ASN A 483 15.56 -26.53 -12.70
C ASN A 483 16.58 -26.14 -13.80
N PRO A 484 17.61 -25.31 -13.53
CA PRO A 484 18.63 -24.99 -14.52
C PRO A 484 19.45 -26.21 -14.99
N LYS A 485 19.48 -27.30 -14.21
CA LYS A 485 20.11 -28.60 -14.52
C LYS A 485 19.18 -29.55 -15.31
N VAL A 486 18.03 -29.07 -15.81
CA VAL A 486 17.06 -29.87 -16.58
C VAL A 486 17.67 -30.52 -17.84
N THR A 487 17.29 -31.77 -18.11
CA THR A 487 17.83 -32.56 -19.23
C THR A 487 17.13 -32.20 -20.55
N LYS A 488 17.44 -31.01 -21.08
CA LYS A 488 16.75 -30.39 -22.23
C LYS A 488 16.66 -31.27 -23.48
N HIS A 489 17.60 -32.19 -23.71
CA HIS A 489 17.63 -33.03 -24.91
C HIS A 489 16.54 -34.12 -24.94
N LEU A 490 15.92 -34.46 -23.80
CA LEU A 490 14.82 -35.42 -23.72
C LEU A 490 13.45 -34.80 -24.02
N ILE A 491 13.35 -33.47 -24.04
CA ILE A 491 12.08 -32.75 -24.25
C ILE A 491 11.65 -32.92 -25.70
N VAL A 492 10.42 -33.40 -25.90
CA VAL A 492 9.79 -33.76 -27.18
C VAL A 492 9.02 -32.56 -27.75
N ALA A 493 8.13 -31.98 -26.95
CA ALA A 493 7.28 -30.83 -27.30
C ALA A 493 7.10 -29.93 -26.06
N ILE A 494 6.81 -28.64 -26.28
CA ILE A 494 6.57 -27.64 -25.22
C ILE A 494 5.34 -26.83 -25.65
N GLY A 495 4.34 -26.75 -24.77
CA GLY A 495 3.14 -25.93 -24.92
C GLY A 495 3.25 -24.60 -24.16
N SER A 496 2.12 -23.95 -23.88
CA SER A 496 2.10 -22.74 -23.04
C SER A 496 2.18 -23.07 -21.54
N GLU A 497 1.52 -24.15 -21.10
CA GLU A 497 1.35 -24.50 -19.69
C GLU A 497 1.93 -25.86 -19.31
N THR A 498 2.20 -26.72 -20.30
CA THR A 498 2.68 -28.09 -20.14
C THR A 498 3.74 -28.45 -21.18
N TYR A 499 4.47 -29.54 -20.98
CA TYR A 499 5.45 -30.05 -21.94
C TYR A 499 5.54 -31.58 -21.89
N VAL A 500 5.99 -32.16 -23.00
CA VAL A 500 6.19 -33.60 -23.18
C VAL A 500 7.69 -33.89 -23.21
N THR A 501 8.17 -34.82 -22.38
CA THR A 501 9.57 -35.25 -22.34
C THR A 501 9.68 -36.77 -22.24
N LEU A 502 10.73 -37.37 -22.81
CA LEU A 502 11.05 -38.76 -22.55
C LEU A 502 11.65 -38.93 -21.13
N PRO A 503 11.35 -40.03 -20.41
CA PRO A 503 11.96 -40.35 -19.13
C PRO A 503 13.35 -40.98 -19.29
N LYS A 504 14.29 -40.56 -18.43
CA LYS A 504 15.53 -41.31 -18.22
C LYS A 504 15.19 -42.73 -17.76
N GLY A 505 15.80 -43.72 -18.42
CA GLY A 505 15.45 -45.11 -18.19
C GLY A 505 14.04 -45.47 -18.65
N GLN A 506 13.64 -45.04 -19.85
CA GLN A 506 12.33 -45.38 -20.41
C GLN A 506 12.07 -46.90 -20.42
N LEU A 507 10.83 -47.31 -20.12
CA LEU A 507 10.48 -48.72 -19.94
C LEU A 507 10.75 -49.53 -21.21
N ILE A 508 10.25 -49.04 -22.35
CA ILE A 508 10.43 -49.64 -23.68
C ILE A 508 11.92 -49.58 -24.08
N PRO A 509 12.56 -50.71 -24.46
CA PRO A 509 13.95 -50.72 -24.89
C PRO A 509 14.09 -50.22 -26.34
N THR A 510 15.13 -49.41 -26.59
CA THR A 510 15.39 -48.77 -27.89
C THR A 510 16.77 -49.10 -28.47
N THR A 511 17.75 -49.36 -27.61
CA THR A 511 19.13 -49.70 -28.01
C THR A 511 19.32 -51.21 -28.18
N PRO A 512 20.18 -51.68 -29.11
CA PRO A 512 20.37 -53.11 -29.38
C PRO A 512 20.73 -53.95 -28.15
N ALA A 513 21.56 -53.41 -27.25
CA ALA A 513 21.96 -54.09 -26.01
C ALA A 513 20.77 -54.38 -25.06
N HIS A 514 19.77 -53.49 -25.00
CA HIS A 514 18.57 -53.68 -24.19
C HIS A 514 17.50 -54.52 -24.90
N ILE A 515 17.40 -54.42 -26.23
CA ILE A 515 16.53 -55.30 -27.02
C ILE A 515 16.99 -56.76 -26.87
N ALA A 516 18.30 -57.01 -26.91
CA ALA A 516 18.89 -58.34 -26.70
C ALA A 516 18.65 -58.97 -25.31
N GLN A 517 18.22 -58.19 -24.30
CA GLN A 517 17.92 -58.67 -22.95
C GLN A 517 16.48 -59.17 -22.76
N GLY A 518 15.71 -59.28 -23.85
CA GLY A 518 14.33 -59.79 -23.85
C GLY A 518 13.28 -58.76 -24.27
N GLY A 519 13.66 -57.77 -25.07
CA GLY A 519 12.74 -56.79 -25.65
C GLY A 519 12.42 -57.10 -27.12
N SER A 520 11.17 -56.88 -27.53
CA SER A 520 10.85 -56.73 -28.95
C SER A 520 11.30 -55.35 -29.46
N LYS A 521 11.46 -55.19 -30.79
CA LYS A 521 11.73 -53.89 -31.40
C LYS A 521 10.59 -52.90 -31.03
N PRO A 522 10.89 -51.66 -30.60
CA PRO A 522 9.85 -50.71 -30.20
C PRO A 522 8.90 -50.41 -31.37
N LEU A 523 7.59 -50.48 -31.11
CA LEU A 523 6.54 -50.16 -32.08
C LEU A 523 6.60 -48.70 -32.50
N VAL A 524 6.74 -47.80 -31.52
CA VAL A 524 6.85 -46.35 -31.70
C VAL A 524 8.34 -45.98 -31.81
N PRO A 525 8.77 -45.24 -32.85
CA PRO A 525 10.16 -44.78 -32.96
C PRO A 525 10.59 -43.97 -31.73
N GLY A 526 11.81 -44.21 -31.25
CA GLY A 526 12.31 -43.65 -29.99
C GLY A 526 11.67 -44.23 -28.72
N GLY A 527 10.93 -45.34 -28.80
CA GLY A 527 10.35 -46.08 -27.67
C GLY A 527 9.02 -45.50 -27.17
N GLY A 528 8.88 -44.18 -27.17
CA GLY A 528 7.60 -43.47 -27.05
C GLY A 528 6.96 -43.44 -25.66
N HIS A 529 7.57 -44.05 -24.63
CA HIS A 529 7.18 -43.81 -23.24
C HIS A 529 7.52 -42.36 -22.89
N ALA A 530 6.52 -41.56 -22.50
CA ALA A 530 6.69 -40.12 -22.26
C ALA A 530 6.16 -39.70 -20.88
N LEU A 531 6.52 -38.47 -20.49
CA LEU A 531 6.00 -37.74 -19.34
C LEU A 531 5.32 -36.47 -19.86
N ILE A 532 4.09 -36.20 -19.43
CA ILE A 532 3.43 -34.89 -19.59
C ILE A 532 3.52 -34.16 -18.25
N ILE A 533 4.06 -32.94 -18.26
CA ILE A 533 4.45 -32.22 -17.04
C ILE A 533 4.00 -30.75 -17.14
N PRO A 534 3.34 -30.17 -16.12
CA PRO A 534 3.08 -28.73 -16.06
C PRO A 534 4.39 -27.91 -15.96
N ILE A 535 4.41 -26.75 -16.58
CA ILE A 535 5.53 -25.79 -16.53
C ILE A 535 5.53 -25.07 -15.16
N ALA A 536 4.36 -24.79 -14.60
CA ALA A 536 4.20 -24.36 -13.22
C ALA A 536 4.44 -25.54 -12.24
N HIS A 537 5.12 -25.29 -11.13
CA HIS A 537 5.50 -26.34 -10.18
C HIS A 537 4.43 -26.55 -9.11
N HIS A 538 3.50 -27.49 -9.39
CA HIS A 538 2.52 -27.98 -8.42
C HIS A 538 2.86 -29.42 -7.98
N PRO A 539 2.61 -29.81 -6.71
CA PRO A 539 2.94 -31.15 -6.23
C PRO A 539 2.01 -32.26 -6.75
N THR A 540 0.72 -31.97 -7.02
CA THR A 540 -0.27 -32.89 -7.62
C THR A 540 -1.15 -32.14 -8.62
N LEU A 541 -1.84 -32.83 -9.54
CA LEU A 541 -2.78 -32.16 -10.46
C LEU A 541 -4.01 -31.59 -9.72
N LEU A 542 -4.45 -32.23 -8.61
CA LEU A 542 -5.53 -31.69 -7.78
C LEU A 542 -5.11 -30.44 -6.97
N SER A 543 -3.81 -30.20 -6.78
CA SER A 543 -3.28 -29.05 -6.02
C SER A 543 -3.07 -27.78 -6.87
N ILE A 544 -3.48 -27.80 -8.13
CA ILE A 544 -3.42 -26.63 -9.02
C ILE A 544 -4.56 -25.66 -8.63
N PRO A 545 -4.29 -24.35 -8.45
CA PRO A 545 -5.33 -23.35 -8.21
C PRO A 545 -6.39 -23.33 -9.32
N ALA A 546 -7.64 -23.00 -8.99
CA ALA A 546 -8.75 -23.03 -9.95
C ALA A 546 -8.50 -22.15 -11.20
N ASP A 547 -7.81 -21.01 -11.00
CA ASP A 547 -7.47 -20.05 -12.05
C ASP A 547 -6.47 -20.64 -13.06
N ASP A 548 -5.45 -21.38 -12.59
CA ASP A 548 -4.42 -22.01 -13.43
C ASP A 548 -4.91 -23.36 -14.02
N ALA A 549 -5.77 -24.07 -13.29
CA ALA A 549 -6.15 -25.46 -13.58
C ALA A 549 -6.83 -25.65 -14.94
N MET A 550 -7.64 -24.68 -15.39
CA MET A 550 -8.35 -24.79 -16.66
C MET A 550 -7.38 -24.87 -17.85
N GLY A 551 -6.35 -24.03 -17.87
CA GLY A 551 -5.33 -24.03 -18.93
C GLY A 551 -4.45 -25.28 -18.89
N ILE A 552 -3.89 -25.58 -17.71
CA ILE A 552 -2.98 -26.72 -17.53
C ILE A 552 -3.66 -28.05 -17.87
N ILE A 553 -4.89 -28.28 -17.40
CA ILE A 553 -5.60 -29.55 -17.64
C ILE A 553 -6.05 -29.66 -19.10
N SER A 554 -6.50 -28.55 -19.72
CA SER A 554 -6.91 -28.56 -21.13
C SER A 554 -5.74 -28.89 -22.07
N GLU A 555 -4.55 -28.34 -21.82
CA GLU A 555 -3.37 -28.65 -22.64
C GLU A 555 -2.84 -30.07 -22.38
N LEU A 556 -2.90 -30.54 -21.13
CA LEU A 556 -2.53 -31.92 -20.75
C LEU A 556 -3.40 -32.97 -21.46
N GLU A 557 -4.72 -32.76 -21.53
CA GLU A 557 -5.63 -33.65 -22.28
C GLU A 557 -5.44 -33.54 -23.80
N SER A 558 -5.11 -32.35 -24.32
CA SER A 558 -4.72 -32.17 -25.73
C SER A 558 -3.46 -32.99 -26.08
N TYR A 559 -2.45 -32.98 -25.21
CA TYR A 559 -1.26 -33.83 -25.38
C TYR A 559 -1.57 -35.32 -25.26
N LYS A 560 -2.41 -35.75 -24.29
CA LYS A 560 -2.88 -37.16 -24.23
C LYS A 560 -3.59 -37.58 -25.53
N SER A 561 -4.44 -36.72 -26.08
CA SER A 561 -5.16 -36.98 -27.34
C SER A 561 -4.20 -37.10 -28.53
N SER A 562 -3.25 -36.16 -28.65
CA SER A 562 -2.22 -36.16 -29.69
C SER A 562 -1.32 -37.41 -29.61
N LEU A 563 -0.93 -37.83 -28.40
CA LEU A 563 -0.14 -39.04 -28.18
C LEU A 563 -0.93 -40.32 -28.47
N ARG A 564 -2.23 -40.35 -28.14
CA ARG A 564 -3.15 -41.45 -28.51
C ARG A 564 -3.23 -41.62 -30.03
N ALA A 565 -3.35 -40.52 -30.79
CA ALA A 565 -3.35 -40.54 -32.26
C ALA A 565 -2.00 -41.02 -32.83
N CYS A 566 -0.89 -40.51 -32.30
CA CYS A 566 0.46 -40.95 -32.66
C CYS A 566 0.62 -42.47 -32.48
N TYR A 567 0.40 -42.99 -31.26
CA TYR A 567 0.56 -44.42 -30.97
C TYR A 567 -0.37 -45.31 -31.80
N ALA A 568 -1.60 -44.87 -32.04
CA ALA A 568 -2.57 -45.60 -32.85
C ALA A 568 -2.06 -45.89 -34.27
N SER A 569 -1.27 -44.97 -34.85
CA SER A 569 -0.64 -45.14 -36.17
C SER A 569 0.51 -46.16 -36.19
N TYR A 570 1.10 -46.47 -35.04
CA TYR A 570 2.15 -47.48 -34.84
C TYR A 570 1.62 -48.81 -34.26
N GLY A 571 0.31 -49.05 -34.30
CA GLY A 571 -0.30 -50.29 -33.78
C GLY A 571 -0.33 -50.39 -32.24
N ALA A 572 -0.06 -49.29 -31.55
CA ALA A 572 -0.07 -49.20 -30.09
C ALA A 572 -1.27 -48.38 -29.57
N VAL A 573 -1.48 -48.41 -28.26
CA VAL A 573 -2.44 -47.57 -27.50
C VAL A 573 -1.80 -47.07 -26.21
N PRO A 574 -2.20 -45.90 -25.68
CA PRO A 574 -1.65 -45.37 -24.43
C PRO A 574 -2.23 -46.07 -23.20
N VAL A 575 -1.38 -46.31 -22.20
CA VAL A 575 -1.78 -46.42 -20.79
C VAL A 575 -1.20 -45.20 -20.07
N THR A 576 -2.04 -44.43 -19.38
CA THR A 576 -1.61 -43.24 -18.62
C THR A 576 -1.73 -43.49 -17.12
N PHE A 577 -0.72 -43.12 -16.34
CA PHE A 577 -0.79 -43.19 -14.87
C PHE A 577 -0.08 -42.01 -14.19
N GLU A 578 -0.56 -41.65 -13.01
CA GLU A 578 -0.07 -40.52 -12.21
C GLU A 578 -0.13 -40.84 -10.71
N ILE A 579 0.75 -40.20 -9.93
CA ILE A 579 0.83 -40.32 -8.48
C ILE A 579 0.76 -38.92 -7.88
N GLY A 580 -0.37 -38.58 -7.25
CA GLY A 580 -0.48 -37.38 -6.43
C GLY A 580 0.03 -37.65 -5.03
N ARG A 581 1.15 -37.02 -4.62
CA ARG A 581 1.62 -37.07 -3.22
C ARG A 581 2.08 -35.70 -2.70
N LEU A 582 1.34 -35.18 -1.72
CA LEU A 582 1.64 -33.98 -0.95
C LEU A 582 2.69 -34.29 0.13
N SER A 583 3.92 -34.57 -0.30
CA SER A 583 5.06 -34.77 0.59
C SER A 583 6.01 -33.57 0.55
N GLY A 584 6.44 -33.08 1.71
CA GLY A 584 7.32 -31.90 1.89
C GLY A 584 8.76 -32.02 1.38
N ARG A 585 9.01 -32.81 0.33
CA ARG A 585 10.27 -32.85 -0.43
C ARG A 585 9.97 -33.09 -1.92
N GLY A 586 10.15 -32.08 -2.75
CA GLY A 586 10.48 -32.22 -4.18
C GLY A 586 9.43 -32.83 -5.14
N GLY A 587 8.17 -33.02 -4.73
CA GLY A 587 7.12 -33.50 -5.64
C GLY A 587 6.81 -32.49 -6.75
N HIS A 588 6.71 -32.94 -8.00
CA HIS A 588 6.17 -32.19 -9.14
C HIS A 588 5.21 -33.11 -9.90
N ALA A 589 3.96 -32.67 -10.04
CA ALA A 589 2.91 -33.35 -10.77
C ALA A 589 3.36 -33.72 -12.20
N HIS A 590 3.11 -34.95 -12.61
CA HIS A 590 3.37 -35.42 -13.96
C HIS A 590 2.50 -36.66 -14.26
N VAL A 591 2.14 -36.84 -15.53
CA VAL A 591 1.46 -38.04 -16.03
C VAL A 591 2.46 -38.83 -16.84
N GLN A 592 2.66 -40.10 -16.49
CA GLN A 592 3.45 -41.05 -17.29
C GLN A 592 2.52 -41.69 -18.32
N ILE A 593 2.99 -41.83 -19.56
CA ILE A 593 2.21 -42.38 -20.67
C ILE A 593 3.03 -43.39 -21.47
N VAL A 594 2.63 -44.66 -21.41
CA VAL A 594 3.34 -45.80 -22.01
C VAL A 594 2.55 -46.32 -23.22
N PRO A 595 3.16 -46.46 -24.41
CA PRO A 595 2.54 -47.16 -25.53
C PRO A 595 2.60 -48.68 -25.31
N VAL A 596 1.44 -49.35 -25.32
CA VAL A 596 1.33 -50.81 -25.29
C VAL A 596 0.77 -51.35 -26.62
N PRO A 597 1.12 -52.57 -27.07
CA PRO A 597 0.53 -53.17 -28.26
C PRO A 597 -0.99 -53.29 -28.17
N LYS A 598 -1.72 -52.99 -29.26
CA LYS A 598 -3.20 -53.13 -29.31
C LYS A 598 -3.69 -54.53 -28.91
N THR A 599 -2.88 -55.57 -29.16
CA THR A 599 -3.15 -56.98 -28.84
C THR A 599 -3.17 -57.35 -27.35
N ILE A 600 -2.81 -56.42 -26.45
CA ILE A 600 -2.87 -56.65 -24.99
C ILE A 600 -3.78 -55.67 -24.25
N THR A 601 -4.59 -54.88 -24.96
CA THR A 601 -5.51 -53.87 -24.41
C THR A 601 -6.38 -54.43 -23.28
N ASP A 602 -7.05 -55.54 -23.55
CA ASP A 602 -8.03 -56.18 -22.64
C ASP A 602 -7.39 -56.73 -21.35
N LYS A 603 -6.05 -56.89 -21.36
CA LYS A 603 -5.28 -57.39 -20.22
C LYS A 603 -4.78 -56.28 -19.30
N VAL A 604 -4.83 -55.01 -19.72
CA VAL A 604 -4.25 -53.89 -18.95
C VAL A 604 -5.00 -53.69 -17.63
N ALA A 605 -6.31 -53.42 -17.68
CA ALA A 605 -7.09 -53.12 -16.48
C ALA A 605 -7.04 -54.27 -15.45
N GLU A 606 -7.11 -55.51 -15.93
CA GLU A 606 -7.05 -56.70 -15.07
C GLU A 606 -5.66 -56.92 -14.46
N SER A 607 -4.58 -56.65 -15.20
CA SER A 607 -3.22 -56.70 -14.65
C SER A 607 -3.02 -55.68 -13.53
N PHE A 608 -3.65 -54.50 -13.63
CA PHE A 608 -3.66 -53.51 -12.56
C PHE A 608 -4.48 -53.95 -11.35
N ARG A 609 -5.66 -54.55 -11.53
CA ARG A 609 -6.47 -55.11 -10.42
C ARG A 609 -5.71 -56.19 -9.65
N VAL A 610 -5.28 -57.24 -10.34
CA VAL A 610 -4.58 -58.40 -9.74
C VAL A 610 -3.25 -58.00 -9.08
N ALA A 611 -2.54 -57.00 -9.62
CA ALA A 611 -1.35 -56.46 -8.96
C ALA A 611 -1.68 -55.58 -7.75
N GLY A 612 -2.78 -54.83 -7.81
CA GLY A 612 -3.28 -54.02 -6.70
C GLY A 612 -3.72 -54.86 -5.51
N GLU A 613 -4.53 -55.90 -5.74
CA GLU A 613 -4.96 -56.85 -4.72
C GLU A 613 -3.77 -57.51 -4.01
N LYS A 614 -2.74 -57.93 -4.76
CA LYS A 614 -1.49 -58.50 -4.22
C LYS A 614 -0.66 -57.51 -3.38
N GLN A 615 -0.90 -56.21 -3.50
CA GLN A 615 -0.28 -55.17 -2.68
C GLN A 615 -1.25 -54.52 -1.66
N GLY A 616 -2.51 -54.96 -1.60
CA GLY A 616 -3.52 -54.40 -0.69
C GLY A 616 -4.06 -53.02 -1.10
N LEU A 617 -4.17 -52.71 -2.40
CA LEU A 617 -4.78 -51.47 -2.88
C LEU A 617 -6.32 -51.54 -2.90
N ASP A 618 -6.96 -50.68 -2.13
CA ASP A 618 -8.41 -50.39 -2.23
C ASP A 618 -8.72 -49.64 -3.54
N TRP A 619 -9.43 -50.25 -4.50
CA TRP A 619 -9.87 -49.55 -5.71
C TRP A 619 -11.22 -48.84 -5.49
N GLU A 620 -11.28 -47.54 -5.79
CA GLU A 620 -12.48 -46.71 -5.62
C GLU A 620 -13.58 -47.03 -6.65
N VAL A 621 -14.82 -47.21 -6.19
CA VAL A 621 -15.98 -47.59 -7.03
C VAL A 621 -16.45 -46.44 -7.93
N GLU A 622 -16.30 -45.19 -7.48
CA GLU A 622 -16.58 -43.98 -8.29
C GLU A 622 -15.31 -43.11 -8.41
N PRO A 623 -14.35 -43.45 -9.30
CA PRO A 623 -13.01 -42.87 -9.33
C PRO A 623 -12.95 -41.33 -9.33
N GLU A 624 -13.70 -40.68 -10.23
CA GLU A 624 -13.68 -39.21 -10.33
C GLU A 624 -14.40 -38.53 -9.14
N ARG A 625 -15.41 -39.19 -8.55
CA ARG A 625 -16.12 -38.70 -7.35
C ARG A 625 -15.23 -38.80 -6.11
N ALA A 626 -14.41 -39.86 -6.01
CA ALA A 626 -13.42 -40.02 -4.95
C ALA A 626 -12.34 -38.92 -5.03
N LEU A 627 -11.79 -38.65 -6.23
CA LEU A 627 -10.84 -37.56 -6.44
C LEU A 627 -11.45 -36.19 -6.12
N ALA A 628 -12.67 -35.90 -6.58
CA ALA A 628 -13.36 -34.64 -6.30
C ALA A 628 -13.66 -34.43 -4.80
N LYS A 629 -13.99 -35.51 -4.06
CA LYS A 629 -14.21 -35.48 -2.61
C LYS A 629 -12.91 -35.23 -1.81
N VAL A 630 -11.77 -35.61 -2.35
CA VAL A 630 -10.44 -35.45 -1.72
C VAL A 630 -9.81 -34.09 -2.06
N GLY A 631 -9.97 -33.62 -3.29
CA GLY A 631 -9.52 -32.30 -3.75
C GLY A 631 -8.02 -32.06 -3.58
N ALA A 632 -7.65 -30.79 -3.44
CA ALA A 632 -6.26 -30.33 -3.36
C ALA A 632 -5.45 -30.85 -2.17
N GLY A 633 -6.10 -31.45 -1.16
CA GLY A 633 -5.52 -31.79 0.13
C GLY A 633 -5.12 -33.26 0.33
N GLY A 634 -5.24 -34.13 -0.68
CA GLY A 634 -4.97 -35.57 -0.50
C GLY A 634 -4.07 -36.24 -1.54
N ASN A 635 -3.77 -37.50 -1.24
CA ASN A 635 -2.82 -38.34 -1.96
C ASN A 635 -3.55 -39.46 -2.71
N TYR A 636 -3.18 -39.73 -3.96
CA TYR A 636 -3.87 -40.70 -4.82
C TYR A 636 -2.91 -41.34 -5.84
N PHE A 637 -3.23 -42.57 -6.24
CA PHE A 637 -2.75 -43.18 -7.48
C PHE A 637 -3.92 -43.26 -8.47
N LYS A 638 -3.68 -42.90 -9.72
CA LYS A 638 -4.66 -42.98 -10.81
C LYS A 638 -4.01 -43.64 -12.03
N VAL A 639 -4.74 -44.56 -12.66
CA VAL A 639 -4.43 -45.09 -13.99
C VAL A 639 -5.68 -45.00 -14.87
N GLU A 640 -5.49 -44.61 -16.13
CA GLU A 640 -6.51 -44.65 -17.18
C GLU A 640 -6.05 -45.66 -18.24
N CYS A 641 -6.83 -46.72 -18.42
CA CYS A 641 -6.58 -47.85 -19.30
C CYS A 641 -7.12 -47.58 -20.72
N PRO A 642 -6.67 -48.32 -21.76
CA PRO A 642 -6.98 -47.96 -23.15
C PRO A 642 -8.43 -48.29 -23.58
N ASP A 643 -9.13 -49.09 -22.79
CA ASP A 643 -10.57 -49.36 -22.85
C ASP A 643 -11.42 -48.21 -22.27
N GLY A 644 -10.80 -47.20 -21.65
CA GLY A 644 -11.46 -46.12 -20.95
C GLY A 644 -11.70 -46.39 -19.45
N THR A 645 -11.37 -47.59 -18.94
CA THR A 645 -11.46 -47.89 -17.51
C THR A 645 -10.49 -46.99 -16.73
N LYS A 646 -10.99 -46.31 -15.70
CA LYS A 646 -10.16 -45.57 -14.75
C LYS A 646 -10.12 -46.31 -13.43
N LEU A 647 -8.93 -46.55 -12.89
CA LEU A 647 -8.74 -47.12 -11.55
C LEU A 647 -8.05 -46.06 -10.68
N VAL A 648 -8.64 -45.78 -9.51
CA VAL A 648 -8.13 -44.83 -8.52
C VAL A 648 -8.00 -45.54 -7.18
N HIS A 649 -6.90 -45.27 -6.49
CA HIS A 649 -6.67 -45.69 -5.10
C HIS A 649 -6.23 -44.48 -4.28
N LEU A 650 -6.88 -44.23 -3.14
CA LEU A 650 -6.54 -43.13 -2.23
C LEU A 650 -5.42 -43.59 -1.27
N LEU A 651 -4.28 -42.90 -1.31
CA LEU A 651 -3.02 -43.39 -0.71
C LEU A 651 -2.98 -43.21 0.82
N LYS A 652 -3.15 -44.33 1.54
CA LYS A 652 -3.14 -44.41 3.01
C LYS A 652 -1.80 -44.90 3.56
N GLY A 653 -0.73 -44.12 3.38
CA GLY A 653 0.58 -44.38 4.01
C GLY A 653 1.76 -44.52 3.03
N ASN A 654 2.46 -45.66 3.10
CA ASN A 654 3.57 -45.99 2.19
C ASN A 654 3.04 -46.70 0.94
N PHE A 655 3.49 -46.25 -0.23
CA PHE A 655 3.10 -46.77 -1.53
C PHE A 655 4.33 -46.82 -2.45
N ASP A 656 4.40 -47.83 -3.31
CA ASP A 656 5.50 -47.99 -4.27
C ASP A 656 5.35 -47.01 -5.43
N LEU A 657 6.28 -46.06 -5.51
CA LEU A 657 6.34 -45.07 -6.60
C LEU A 657 6.72 -45.69 -7.96
N GLN A 658 7.05 -46.98 -8.02
CA GLN A 658 7.24 -47.73 -9.26
C GLN A 658 6.03 -48.58 -9.67
N PHE A 659 4.96 -48.69 -8.86
CA PHE A 659 3.87 -49.64 -9.07
C PHE A 659 3.34 -49.70 -10.51
N GLY A 660 2.98 -48.56 -11.12
CA GLY A 660 2.49 -48.53 -12.52
C GLY A 660 3.53 -49.02 -13.55
N ARG A 661 4.82 -48.81 -13.27
CA ARG A 661 5.95 -49.28 -14.10
C ARG A 661 6.28 -50.75 -13.84
N VAL A 662 6.06 -51.27 -12.62
CA VAL A 662 6.15 -52.70 -12.27
C VAL A 662 5.08 -53.51 -13.00
N VAL A 663 3.82 -53.03 -12.99
CA VAL A 663 2.69 -53.69 -13.66
C VAL A 663 2.91 -53.73 -15.18
N LEU A 664 3.18 -52.57 -15.79
CA LEU A 664 3.39 -52.48 -17.25
C LEU A 664 4.68 -53.20 -17.69
N GLY A 665 5.75 -53.14 -16.90
CA GLY A 665 6.98 -53.89 -17.17
C GLY A 665 6.73 -55.41 -17.17
N SER A 666 5.94 -55.90 -16.22
CA SER A 666 5.57 -57.33 -16.14
C SER A 666 4.64 -57.74 -17.29
N LEU A 667 3.63 -56.93 -17.61
CA LEU A 667 2.68 -57.20 -18.70
C LEU A 667 3.35 -57.19 -20.09
N LEU A 668 4.43 -56.43 -20.27
CA LEU A 668 5.24 -56.39 -21.49
C LEU A 668 6.40 -57.42 -21.51
N GLY A 669 6.58 -58.23 -20.46
CA GLY A 669 7.71 -59.17 -20.31
C GLY A 669 9.06 -58.49 -20.00
N LEU A 670 9.08 -57.17 -19.84
CA LEU A 670 10.24 -56.32 -19.61
C LEU A 670 10.67 -56.30 -18.14
N HIS A 671 10.75 -57.46 -17.48
CA HIS A 671 11.08 -57.55 -16.05
C HIS A 671 12.47 -56.96 -15.72
N HIS A 672 13.44 -57.13 -16.62
CA HIS A 672 14.78 -56.54 -16.53
C HIS A 672 14.79 -55.00 -16.67
N ARG A 673 13.64 -54.37 -16.92
CA ARG A 673 13.48 -52.92 -17.03
C ARG A 673 12.76 -52.31 -15.82
N ILE A 674 12.42 -53.08 -14.77
CA ILE A 674 11.50 -52.61 -13.72
C ILE A 674 12.11 -51.56 -12.75
N ASP A 675 13.43 -51.53 -12.50
CA ASP A 675 14.10 -50.34 -11.95
C ASP A 675 14.51 -49.39 -13.11
N TRP A 676 14.19 -48.11 -12.99
CA TRP A 676 14.55 -47.09 -13.98
C TRP A 676 16.03 -46.68 -13.91
N LYS A 677 16.69 -46.88 -12.76
CA LYS A 677 18.12 -46.58 -12.57
C LYS A 677 18.99 -47.56 -13.37
N GLU A 678 18.59 -48.81 -13.43
CA GLU A 678 19.26 -49.87 -14.20
C GLU A 678 19.01 -49.73 -15.71
N CYS A 679 17.96 -49.00 -16.11
CA CYS A 679 17.63 -48.71 -17.52
C CYS A 679 18.46 -47.57 -18.15
N GLY A 680 19.54 -47.11 -17.52
CA GLY A 680 20.34 -45.97 -17.97
C GLY A 680 20.89 -46.13 -19.39
N GLN A 681 20.95 -45.03 -20.16
CA GLN A 681 21.50 -45.00 -21.52
C GLN A 681 22.46 -43.81 -21.67
N SER A 682 23.33 -43.82 -22.70
CA SER A 682 24.23 -42.68 -22.96
C SER A 682 23.45 -41.44 -23.43
N GLN A 683 24.03 -40.25 -23.30
CA GLN A 683 23.35 -39.01 -23.70
C GLN A 683 23.06 -38.98 -25.22
N GLU A 684 23.84 -39.70 -26.01
CA GLU A 684 23.73 -39.84 -27.47
C GLU A 684 22.54 -40.73 -27.83
N ALA A 685 22.36 -41.84 -27.10
CA ALA A 685 21.19 -42.69 -27.21
C ALA A 685 19.92 -41.95 -26.76
N GLU A 686 19.96 -41.22 -25.64
CA GLU A 686 18.86 -40.36 -25.19
C GLU A 686 18.49 -39.27 -26.20
N LYS A 687 19.48 -38.59 -26.80
CA LYS A 687 19.28 -37.61 -27.88
C LYS A 687 18.64 -38.26 -29.11
N LYS A 688 19.11 -39.45 -29.52
CA LYS A 688 18.57 -40.18 -30.67
C LYS A 688 17.13 -40.62 -30.44
N ASP A 689 16.82 -41.20 -29.28
CA ASP A 689 15.45 -41.61 -28.91
C ASP A 689 14.49 -40.40 -28.97
N ALA A 690 14.90 -39.26 -28.40
CA ALA A 690 14.10 -38.03 -28.43
C ALA A 690 13.93 -37.47 -29.86
N GLN A 691 14.95 -37.56 -30.72
CA GLN A 691 14.85 -37.15 -32.13
C GLN A 691 13.95 -38.07 -32.96
N ASP A 692 14.05 -39.38 -32.78
CA ASP A 692 13.24 -40.34 -33.52
C ASP A 692 11.77 -40.28 -33.08
N PHE A 693 11.50 -40.11 -31.78
CA PHE A 693 10.15 -39.90 -31.28
C PHE A 693 9.55 -38.55 -31.70
N LYS A 694 10.35 -37.47 -31.74
CA LYS A 694 9.90 -36.17 -32.31
C LYS A 694 9.41 -36.30 -33.74
N LYS A 695 10.15 -37.04 -34.59
CA LYS A 695 9.77 -37.28 -36.00
C LYS A 695 8.46 -38.08 -36.08
N ALA A 696 8.32 -39.13 -35.25
CA ALA A 696 7.10 -39.95 -35.20
C ALA A 696 5.86 -39.15 -34.76
N PHE A 697 6.02 -38.32 -33.72
CA PHE A 697 4.95 -37.49 -33.17
C PHE A 697 4.51 -36.38 -34.14
N ALA A 698 5.47 -35.61 -34.68
CA ALA A 698 5.18 -34.49 -35.59
C ALA A 698 4.61 -34.94 -36.94
N ALA A 699 4.95 -36.13 -37.44
CA ALA A 699 4.46 -36.62 -38.73
C ALA A 699 2.98 -37.09 -38.72
N LYS A 700 2.31 -37.12 -37.56
CA LYS A 700 0.95 -37.66 -37.39
C LYS A 700 0.01 -36.86 -36.47
N SER A 701 0.43 -35.70 -35.96
CA SER A 701 -0.45 -34.76 -35.24
C SER A 701 -1.36 -34.01 -36.21
N VAL A 702 -2.49 -34.63 -36.59
CA VAL A 702 -3.49 -34.01 -37.47
C VAL A 702 -4.35 -33.02 -36.70
N GLY A 703 -4.04 -31.72 -36.87
CA GLY A 703 -4.85 -30.61 -36.39
C GLY A 703 -4.59 -30.19 -34.93
N HIS A 704 -4.74 -28.87 -34.70
CA HIS A 704 -4.93 -28.25 -33.38
C HIS A 704 -3.79 -28.29 -32.35
N VAL A 705 -2.52 -28.27 -32.78
CA VAL A 705 -1.43 -27.63 -31.99
C VAL A 705 -0.55 -26.80 -32.92
N MET A 706 -0.48 -25.48 -32.70
CA MET A 706 0.50 -24.61 -33.36
C MET A 706 1.82 -24.62 -32.57
N GLY A 707 2.98 -24.69 -33.26
CA GLY A 707 4.22 -24.12 -32.70
C GLY A 707 5.48 -24.98 -32.56
N SER A 708 5.73 -26.01 -33.38
CA SER A 708 7.13 -26.48 -33.55
C SER A 708 7.41 -27.16 -34.90
N VAL A 709 8.56 -26.86 -35.50
CA VAL A 709 9.15 -27.57 -36.65
C VAL A 709 10.63 -27.85 -36.35
N PRO A 710 11.18 -29.07 -36.57
CA PRO A 710 12.58 -29.39 -36.29
C PRO A 710 13.50 -29.00 -37.46
N MET A 711 14.79 -28.74 -37.16
CA MET A 711 15.83 -28.56 -38.19
C MET A 711 16.70 -29.81 -38.36
N SER A 712 16.96 -30.21 -39.62
CA SER A 712 18.13 -30.99 -40.07
C SER A 712 18.25 -30.86 -41.61
N PRO A 713 19.45 -31.06 -42.21
CA PRO A 713 19.84 -30.28 -43.38
C PRO A 713 19.82 -31.02 -44.74
N GLY A 714 19.76 -30.23 -45.81
CA GLY A 714 20.48 -30.46 -47.06
C GLY A 714 20.00 -31.59 -47.99
N GLY A 715 19.10 -31.26 -48.92
CA GLY A 715 18.77 -32.09 -50.09
C GLY A 715 18.12 -31.24 -51.18
N SER A 716 18.49 -31.45 -52.44
CA SER A 716 18.06 -30.62 -53.58
C SER A 716 16.70 -31.02 -54.16
N GLY A 717 15.81 -30.05 -54.34
CA GLY A 717 14.51 -30.22 -55.00
C GLY A 717 13.73 -28.90 -55.03
N SER A 718 13.14 -28.56 -56.18
CA SER A 718 12.36 -27.31 -56.34
C SER A 718 10.93 -27.45 -55.75
N PRO A 719 10.25 -26.33 -55.40
CA PRO A 719 9.28 -26.34 -54.31
C PRO A 719 7.80 -26.38 -54.73
N MET A 720 6.95 -26.79 -53.79
CA MET A 720 5.67 -26.12 -53.56
C MET A 720 5.85 -25.21 -52.32
N MET A 721 5.79 -23.89 -52.52
CA MET A 721 5.82 -22.88 -51.46
C MET A 721 4.62 -21.94 -51.61
N GLY A 722 4.13 -21.42 -50.48
CA GLY A 722 2.96 -20.55 -50.38
C GLY A 722 2.70 -20.16 -48.93
N ALA A 723 1.71 -20.78 -48.30
CA ALA A 723 1.17 -20.39 -46.99
C ALA A 723 2.19 -20.23 -45.83
N GLU A 724 3.30 -20.98 -45.78
CA GLU A 724 4.27 -20.86 -44.67
C GLU A 724 5.22 -19.64 -44.78
N VAL A 725 5.25 -18.95 -45.93
CA VAL A 725 6.07 -17.76 -46.16
C VAL A 725 5.29 -16.48 -45.86
N GLU A 726 4.04 -16.41 -46.33
CA GLU A 726 3.19 -15.22 -46.31
C GLU A 726 2.98 -14.61 -44.91
N TRP A 727 2.70 -15.44 -43.90
CA TRP A 727 2.53 -14.94 -42.51
C TRP A 727 3.82 -14.39 -41.91
N VAL A 728 4.99 -14.88 -42.33
CA VAL A 728 6.30 -14.39 -41.86
C VAL A 728 6.53 -12.97 -42.39
N ASP A 729 6.18 -12.71 -43.66
CA ASP A 729 6.35 -11.42 -44.30
C ASP A 729 5.31 -10.38 -43.81
N ILE A 730 4.08 -10.81 -43.50
CA ILE A 730 3.08 -9.97 -42.81
C ILE A 730 3.59 -9.59 -41.40
N GLN A 731 4.04 -10.56 -40.61
CA GLN A 731 4.53 -10.33 -39.24
C GLN A 731 5.80 -9.46 -39.24
N ALA A 732 6.73 -9.67 -40.19
CA ALA A 732 7.93 -8.86 -40.36
C ALA A 732 7.61 -7.40 -40.73
N ARG A 733 6.70 -7.16 -41.69
CA ARG A 733 6.26 -5.79 -42.04
C ARG A 733 5.58 -5.10 -40.85
N THR A 734 4.66 -5.78 -40.19
CA THR A 734 3.92 -5.24 -39.03
C THR A 734 4.86 -4.89 -37.87
N PHE A 735 5.77 -5.80 -37.52
CA PHE A 735 6.74 -5.57 -36.45
C PHE A 735 7.76 -4.49 -36.82
N CYS A 736 8.23 -4.42 -38.07
CA CYS A 736 9.14 -3.37 -38.53
C CYS A 736 8.49 -1.98 -38.41
N LYS A 737 7.26 -1.82 -38.92
CA LYS A 737 6.44 -0.61 -38.73
C LYS A 737 6.30 -0.27 -37.25
N TRP A 738 5.90 -1.24 -36.40
CA TRP A 738 5.71 -1.01 -34.97
C TRP A 738 6.99 -0.51 -34.28
N LEU A 739 8.14 -1.10 -34.58
CA LEU A 739 9.44 -0.69 -34.05
C LEU A 739 9.83 0.72 -34.53
N ASN A 740 9.53 1.06 -35.79
CA ASN A 740 9.78 2.39 -36.34
C ASN A 740 9.01 3.49 -35.60
N THR A 741 7.75 3.24 -35.18
CA THR A 741 6.99 4.21 -34.34
C THR A 741 7.74 4.59 -33.05
N LYS A 742 8.59 3.70 -32.54
CA LYS A 742 9.38 3.94 -31.32
C LYS A 742 10.71 4.64 -31.64
N LEU A 743 11.35 4.32 -32.77
CA LEU A 743 12.55 5.02 -33.27
C LEU A 743 12.28 6.48 -33.66
N GLU A 744 11.18 6.71 -34.38
CA GLU A 744 10.71 8.03 -34.81
C GLU A 744 10.44 8.95 -33.62
N SER A 745 9.93 8.40 -32.50
CA SER A 745 9.72 9.16 -31.25
C SER A 745 10.99 9.78 -30.65
N GLN A 746 12.18 9.39 -31.11
CA GLN A 746 13.48 9.95 -30.75
C GLN A 746 14.30 10.46 -31.96
N ASN A 747 13.66 10.67 -33.11
CA ASN A 747 14.29 11.07 -34.37
C ASN A 747 15.47 10.16 -34.80
N LEU A 748 15.35 8.84 -34.56
CA LEU A 748 16.33 7.85 -35.02
C LEU A 748 15.98 7.32 -36.42
N GLU A 749 16.99 6.94 -37.20
CA GLU A 749 16.79 6.35 -38.54
C GLU A 749 15.92 5.08 -38.46
N PRO A 750 14.83 5.00 -39.25
CA PRO A 750 13.95 3.83 -39.26
C PRO A 750 14.68 2.57 -39.71
N MET A 751 14.11 1.42 -39.39
CA MET A 751 14.53 0.12 -39.93
C MET A 751 13.84 -0.14 -41.26
N ILE A 752 14.59 -0.80 -42.15
CA ILE A 752 14.15 -1.18 -43.50
C ILE A 752 14.13 -2.70 -43.61
N ASP A 753 15.10 -3.39 -42.99
CA ASP A 753 15.19 -4.85 -42.98
C ASP A 753 15.58 -5.33 -41.58
N LEU A 754 14.69 -6.07 -40.91
CA LEU A 754 14.85 -6.50 -39.52
C LEU A 754 16.15 -7.30 -39.30
N VAL A 755 16.54 -8.13 -40.27
CA VAL A 755 17.75 -8.96 -40.19
C VAL A 755 19.01 -8.08 -40.22
N ARG A 756 19.17 -7.26 -41.26
CA ARG A 756 20.33 -6.38 -41.45
C ARG A 756 20.44 -5.33 -40.35
N ASP A 757 19.34 -4.67 -40.00
CA ASP A 757 19.30 -3.62 -39.00
C ASP A 757 19.63 -4.16 -37.59
N PHE A 758 19.06 -5.30 -37.19
CA PHE A 758 19.38 -5.91 -35.89
C PHE A 758 20.72 -6.64 -35.83
N SER A 759 21.31 -7.07 -36.95
CA SER A 759 22.63 -7.76 -37.00
C SER A 759 23.76 -7.02 -36.26
N SER A 760 23.68 -5.69 -36.14
CA SER A 760 24.62 -4.85 -35.40
C SER A 760 24.49 -4.90 -33.87
N GLY A 761 23.33 -5.32 -33.35
CA GLY A 761 22.89 -5.15 -31.96
C GLY A 761 22.63 -3.69 -31.53
N VAL A 762 22.96 -2.68 -32.35
CA VAL A 762 22.89 -1.25 -31.98
C VAL A 762 21.44 -0.77 -31.92
N LYS A 763 20.67 -0.92 -33.00
CA LYS A 763 19.24 -0.55 -33.01
C LYS A 763 18.44 -1.32 -31.95
N LEU A 764 18.80 -2.58 -31.68
CA LEU A 764 18.19 -3.37 -30.59
C LEU A 764 18.42 -2.75 -29.21
N ILE A 765 19.65 -2.32 -28.89
CA ILE A 765 19.93 -1.63 -27.64
C ILE A 765 19.15 -0.32 -27.59
N GLN A 766 19.17 0.50 -28.64
CA GLN A 766 18.45 1.79 -28.68
C GLN A 766 16.94 1.61 -28.44
N LEU A 767 16.32 0.61 -29.07
CA LEU A 767 14.90 0.28 -28.86
C LEU A 767 14.62 -0.16 -27.42
N LEU A 768 15.51 -0.93 -26.79
CA LEU A 768 15.38 -1.28 -25.37
C LEU A 768 15.58 -0.07 -24.45
N GLU A 769 16.50 0.84 -24.76
CA GLU A 769 16.69 2.09 -23.99
C GLU A 769 15.42 2.95 -24.04
N ILE A 770 14.78 3.06 -25.21
CA ILE A 770 13.51 3.79 -25.43
C ILE A 770 12.34 3.11 -24.70
N MET A 771 12.09 1.81 -24.96
CA MET A 771 10.93 1.09 -24.44
C MET A 771 10.95 0.86 -22.92
N SER A 772 12.08 1.07 -22.27
CA SER A 772 12.28 0.77 -20.84
C SER A 772 12.63 1.98 -19.96
N GLU A 773 12.78 3.16 -20.59
CA GLU A 773 13.25 4.43 -20.01
C GLU A 773 14.57 4.32 -19.22
N THR A 774 15.41 3.32 -19.53
CA THR A 774 16.70 3.10 -18.85
C THR A 774 17.82 2.83 -19.84
N SER A 775 18.93 3.55 -19.70
CA SER A 775 20.11 3.31 -20.53
C SER A 775 20.80 2.00 -20.16
N LEU A 776 21.24 1.25 -21.18
CA LEU A 776 22.07 0.05 -21.02
C LEU A 776 23.56 0.41 -20.83
N GLY A 777 23.93 1.70 -20.85
CA GLY A 777 25.31 2.17 -20.65
C GLY A 777 26.19 2.01 -21.89
N ARG A 778 27.51 1.84 -21.73
CA ARG A 778 28.45 1.77 -22.88
C ARG A 778 28.26 0.48 -23.71
N TYR A 779 28.24 0.62 -25.04
CA TYR A 779 28.19 -0.46 -26.04
C TYR A 779 28.91 -0.05 -27.33
N ASN A 780 29.18 -1.00 -28.23
CA ASN A 780 29.91 -0.74 -29.47
C ASN A 780 29.01 -0.03 -30.49
N LYS A 781 29.12 1.31 -30.61
CA LYS A 781 28.26 2.11 -31.51
C LYS A 781 28.50 1.91 -33.02
N LYS A 782 29.69 1.41 -33.42
CA LYS A 782 30.03 1.06 -34.81
C LYS A 782 30.71 -0.32 -34.83
N PRO A 783 29.98 -1.41 -34.62
CA PRO A 783 30.54 -2.76 -34.48
C PRO A 783 30.85 -3.36 -35.86
N VAL A 784 32.13 -3.39 -36.21
CA VAL A 784 32.59 -3.96 -37.50
C VAL A 784 32.80 -5.46 -37.36
N MET A 785 33.50 -5.90 -36.30
CA MET A 785 33.79 -7.31 -36.07
C MET A 785 32.55 -8.06 -35.57
N ARG A 786 32.35 -9.30 -36.04
CA ARG A 786 31.25 -10.18 -35.59
C ARG A 786 31.16 -10.31 -34.06
N VAL A 787 32.31 -10.36 -33.38
CA VAL A 787 32.38 -10.43 -31.91
C VAL A 787 31.75 -9.18 -31.26
N GLN A 788 32.06 -7.97 -31.76
CA GLN A 788 31.48 -6.71 -31.25
C GLN A 788 29.96 -6.63 -31.45
N LYS A 789 29.45 -7.24 -32.52
CA LYS A 789 28.01 -7.37 -32.79
C LYS A 789 27.35 -8.36 -31.81
N ALA A 790 28.00 -9.50 -31.56
CA ALA A 790 27.53 -10.50 -30.60
C ALA A 790 27.59 -9.99 -29.15
N GLU A 791 28.57 -9.17 -28.77
CA GLU A 791 28.63 -8.46 -27.49
C GLU A 791 27.41 -7.54 -27.31
N ASN A 792 27.08 -6.71 -28.32
CA ASN A 792 25.90 -5.85 -28.28
C ASN A 792 24.60 -6.67 -28.16
N ALA A 793 24.44 -7.72 -28.98
CA ALA A 793 23.26 -8.59 -28.96
C ALA A 793 23.12 -9.34 -27.61
N SER A 794 24.22 -9.86 -27.06
CA SER A 794 24.26 -10.49 -25.74
C SER A 794 23.85 -9.53 -24.63
N LYS A 795 24.35 -8.29 -24.69
CA LYS A 795 23.98 -7.24 -23.73
C LYS A 795 22.50 -6.88 -23.78
N ALA A 796 21.92 -6.76 -24.97
CA ALA A 796 20.49 -6.57 -25.17
C ALA A 796 19.66 -7.75 -24.61
N LEU A 797 20.03 -8.99 -24.96
CA LEU A 797 19.33 -10.20 -24.50
C LEU A 797 19.41 -10.39 -22.98
N ASN A 798 20.52 -10.01 -22.34
CA ASN A 798 20.65 -10.06 -20.88
C ASN A 798 19.76 -9.02 -20.19
N PHE A 799 19.71 -7.78 -20.69
CA PHE A 799 18.77 -6.78 -20.19
C PHE A 799 17.29 -7.22 -20.31
N ILE A 800 16.93 -7.88 -21.41
CA ILE A 800 15.59 -8.46 -21.59
C ILE A 800 15.32 -9.53 -20.52
N ARG A 801 16.27 -10.44 -20.24
CA ARG A 801 16.18 -11.46 -19.17
C ARG A 801 16.02 -10.82 -17.79
N GLU A 802 16.80 -9.78 -17.49
CA GLU A 802 16.73 -9.01 -16.22
C GLU A 802 15.36 -8.35 -15.99
N ARG A 803 14.67 -7.91 -17.05
CA ARG A 803 13.29 -7.38 -16.99
C ARG A 803 12.20 -8.47 -16.83
N GLY A 804 12.60 -9.71 -16.56
CA GLY A 804 11.74 -10.85 -16.24
C GLY A 804 11.26 -11.68 -17.45
N VAL A 805 11.91 -11.53 -18.61
CA VAL A 805 11.46 -12.16 -19.86
C VAL A 805 12.18 -13.49 -20.10
N LYS A 806 11.40 -14.57 -20.22
CA LYS A 806 11.90 -15.92 -20.57
C LYS A 806 12.21 -16.02 -22.08
N LEU A 807 13.38 -15.55 -22.49
CA LEU A 807 13.92 -15.76 -23.84
C LEU A 807 14.36 -17.22 -24.03
N THR A 808 13.43 -18.09 -24.41
CA THR A 808 13.69 -19.50 -24.76
C THR A 808 14.28 -19.61 -26.16
N ASN A 809 15.42 -20.31 -26.29
CA ASN A 809 16.06 -20.64 -27.58
C ASN A 809 16.40 -19.43 -28.48
N ILE A 810 16.83 -18.31 -27.88
CA ILE A 810 17.34 -17.13 -28.61
C ILE A 810 18.72 -16.77 -28.04
N GLY A 811 19.77 -16.99 -28.83
CA GLY A 811 21.15 -16.61 -28.56
C GLY A 811 21.56 -15.28 -29.23
N PRO A 812 22.70 -14.69 -28.83
CA PRO A 812 23.29 -13.54 -29.53
C PRO A 812 23.61 -13.84 -31.01
N GLU A 813 24.07 -15.06 -31.29
CA GLU A 813 24.37 -15.59 -32.61
C GLU A 813 23.16 -15.51 -33.56
N ASP A 814 21.97 -15.94 -33.12
CA ASP A 814 20.75 -15.93 -33.94
C ASP A 814 20.39 -14.53 -34.48
N ILE A 815 20.72 -13.48 -33.74
CA ILE A 815 20.47 -12.09 -34.12
C ILE A 815 21.55 -11.59 -35.10
N VAL A 816 22.81 -11.94 -34.87
CA VAL A 816 23.94 -11.50 -35.72
C VAL A 816 24.00 -12.28 -37.04
N ASP A 817 23.51 -13.53 -37.07
CA ASP A 817 23.36 -14.36 -38.28
C ASP A 817 22.03 -14.13 -39.02
N GLY A 818 21.07 -13.39 -38.45
CA GLY A 818 19.85 -13.02 -39.15
C GLY A 818 18.76 -14.09 -39.18
N ASN A 819 18.60 -14.87 -38.11
CA ASN A 819 17.53 -15.88 -38.02
C ASN A 819 16.16 -15.21 -37.86
N MET A 820 15.50 -14.90 -38.98
CA MET A 820 14.24 -14.15 -39.03
C MET A 820 13.18 -14.71 -38.07
N LYS A 821 12.95 -16.03 -38.02
CA LYS A 821 11.93 -16.64 -37.13
C LYS A 821 12.23 -16.41 -35.64
N LEU A 822 13.50 -16.37 -35.23
CA LEU A 822 13.89 -16.05 -33.85
C LEU A 822 13.93 -14.54 -33.57
N ILE A 823 14.27 -13.71 -34.57
CA ILE A 823 14.18 -12.25 -34.48
C ILE A 823 12.71 -11.82 -34.30
N LEU A 824 11.77 -12.35 -35.09
CA LEU A 824 10.33 -12.13 -34.90
C LEU A 824 9.85 -12.66 -33.53
N GLY A 825 10.33 -13.83 -33.09
CA GLY A 825 10.06 -14.34 -31.75
C GLY A 825 10.52 -13.40 -30.63
N MET A 826 11.72 -12.82 -30.75
CA MET A 826 12.23 -11.81 -29.82
C MET A 826 11.34 -10.56 -29.83
N ILE A 827 11.04 -9.99 -31.00
CA ILE A 827 10.25 -8.75 -31.13
C ILE A 827 8.83 -8.95 -30.58
N TRP A 828 8.17 -10.07 -30.91
CA TRP A 828 6.89 -10.44 -30.31
C TRP A 828 6.95 -10.44 -28.78
N THR A 829 8.03 -11.00 -28.21
CA THR A 829 8.21 -11.06 -26.76
C THR A 829 8.41 -9.66 -26.15
N LEU A 830 9.02 -8.72 -26.89
CA LEU A 830 9.12 -7.31 -26.49
C LEU A 830 7.76 -6.60 -26.54
N ILE A 831 6.99 -6.75 -27.62
CA ILE A 831 5.63 -6.21 -27.75
C ILE A 831 4.75 -6.75 -26.61
N LEU A 832 4.79 -8.07 -26.38
CA LEU A 832 4.07 -8.73 -25.29
C LEU A 832 4.47 -8.18 -23.93
N ARG A 833 5.77 -7.97 -23.65
CA ARG A 833 6.25 -7.53 -22.33
C ARG A 833 6.03 -6.05 -22.03
N PHE A 834 6.16 -5.18 -23.03
CA PHE A 834 6.20 -3.73 -22.83
C PHE A 834 4.90 -3.03 -23.29
N THR A 835 4.26 -3.51 -24.36
CA THR A 835 2.97 -2.96 -24.84
C THR A 835 1.80 -3.69 -24.22
N ILE A 836 1.79 -5.02 -24.22
CA ILE A 836 0.58 -5.80 -23.89
C ILE A 836 0.51 -6.13 -22.39
N ALA A 837 1.59 -6.53 -21.73
CA ALA A 837 1.57 -6.98 -20.31
C ALA A 837 1.24 -5.89 -19.26
N SER A 838 1.01 -4.65 -19.66
CA SER A 838 0.42 -3.59 -18.82
C SER A 838 -1.12 -3.60 -18.85
N ILE A 839 -1.72 -4.33 -19.78
CA ILE A 839 -3.16 -4.53 -19.98
C ILE A 839 -3.62 -5.65 -19.04
N THR A 840 -3.96 -5.29 -17.80
CA THR A 840 -4.52 -6.23 -16.81
C THR A 840 -5.95 -5.84 -16.46
N GLU A 841 -6.91 -6.54 -17.07
CA GLU A 841 -8.33 -6.47 -16.71
C GLU A 841 -8.69 -7.72 -15.88
N GLU A 842 -9.28 -7.50 -14.71
CA GLU A 842 -9.82 -8.53 -13.78
C GLU A 842 -8.87 -9.69 -13.38
N GLY A 843 -7.57 -9.55 -13.60
CA GLY A 843 -6.55 -10.54 -13.21
C GLY A 843 -6.24 -11.60 -14.27
N LEU A 844 -6.88 -11.51 -15.44
CA LEU A 844 -6.63 -12.40 -16.58
C LEU A 844 -5.24 -12.21 -17.19
N SER A 845 -4.84 -13.14 -18.06
CA SER A 845 -3.65 -12.96 -18.90
C SER A 845 -3.79 -11.70 -19.76
N ALA A 846 -2.66 -11.07 -20.10
CA ALA A 846 -2.69 -9.80 -20.82
C ALA A 846 -3.28 -9.90 -22.25
N LYS A 847 -3.29 -11.09 -22.84
CA LYS A 847 -3.99 -11.39 -24.09
C LYS A 847 -5.51 -11.43 -23.87
N ASP A 848 -5.92 -12.15 -22.84
CA ASP A 848 -7.34 -12.43 -22.58
C ASP A 848 -8.05 -11.21 -21.98
N GLY A 849 -7.34 -10.38 -21.21
CA GLY A 849 -7.80 -9.04 -20.81
C GLY A 849 -8.03 -8.11 -22.00
N LEU A 850 -7.13 -8.11 -23.00
CA LEU A 850 -7.34 -7.34 -24.23
C LEU A 850 -8.52 -7.90 -25.06
N LEU A 851 -8.71 -9.22 -25.09
CA LEU A 851 -9.84 -9.86 -25.78
C LEU A 851 -11.17 -9.53 -25.08
N LEU A 852 -11.20 -9.63 -23.76
CA LEU A 852 -12.34 -9.27 -22.92
C LEU A 852 -12.71 -7.78 -23.06
N TRP A 853 -11.71 -6.89 -23.12
CA TRP A 853 -11.93 -5.48 -23.43
C TRP A 853 -12.58 -5.29 -24.81
N CYS A 854 -12.07 -5.98 -25.85
CA CYS A 854 -12.67 -5.92 -27.18
C CYS A 854 -14.13 -6.38 -27.16
N GLN A 855 -14.42 -7.51 -26.52
CA GLN A 855 -15.78 -8.03 -26.33
C GLN A 855 -16.68 -7.04 -25.57
N ARG A 856 -16.23 -6.51 -24.43
CA ARG A 856 -17.00 -5.55 -23.61
C ARG A 856 -17.30 -4.24 -24.33
N LYS A 857 -16.41 -3.78 -25.20
CA LYS A 857 -16.61 -2.57 -26.01
C LYS A 857 -17.44 -2.84 -27.28
N THR A 858 -17.44 -4.06 -27.81
CA THR A 858 -18.21 -4.43 -29.03
C THR A 858 -19.57 -5.10 -28.75
N ALA A 859 -19.86 -5.52 -27.53
CA ALA A 859 -21.10 -6.23 -27.15
C ALA A 859 -22.43 -5.50 -27.43
N THR A 860 -22.41 -4.23 -27.86
CA THR A 860 -23.61 -3.48 -28.27
C THR A 860 -23.89 -3.50 -29.77
N TYR A 861 -23.07 -4.18 -30.58
CA TYR A 861 -23.23 -4.29 -32.04
C TYR A 861 -23.60 -5.73 -32.41
N PRO A 862 -24.85 -6.02 -32.82
CA PRO A 862 -25.30 -7.38 -33.13
C PRO A 862 -24.49 -8.10 -34.21
N GLU A 863 -23.87 -7.34 -35.11
CA GLU A 863 -23.10 -7.83 -36.25
C GLU A 863 -21.66 -8.25 -35.86
N VAL A 864 -21.18 -7.87 -34.68
CA VAL A 864 -19.78 -8.05 -34.25
C VAL A 864 -19.67 -9.08 -33.13
N ASN A 865 -18.85 -10.12 -33.33
CA ASN A 865 -18.65 -11.20 -32.37
C ASN A 865 -17.16 -11.52 -32.21
N VAL A 866 -16.46 -10.77 -31.36
CA VAL A 866 -15.00 -10.91 -31.17
C VAL A 866 -14.69 -12.17 -30.34
N ARG A 867 -14.18 -13.23 -30.97
CA ARG A 867 -13.84 -14.51 -30.33
C ARG A 867 -12.34 -14.78 -30.24
N ASP A 868 -11.58 -14.23 -31.17
CA ASP A 868 -10.14 -14.37 -31.30
C ASP A 868 -9.52 -13.08 -31.87
N PHE A 869 -8.21 -13.07 -32.05
CA PHE A 869 -7.49 -12.05 -32.82
C PHE A 869 -7.11 -12.57 -34.22
N LYS A 870 -7.97 -13.38 -34.85
CA LYS A 870 -7.75 -13.97 -36.17
C LYS A 870 -8.92 -13.61 -37.09
N GLY A 871 -9.86 -14.54 -37.31
CA GLY A 871 -11.02 -14.32 -38.18
C GLY A 871 -11.94 -13.22 -37.67
N SER A 872 -11.99 -13.00 -36.35
CA SER A 872 -12.91 -12.01 -35.73
C SER A 872 -12.63 -10.55 -36.06
N PHE A 873 -11.53 -10.24 -36.75
CA PHE A 873 -11.16 -8.90 -37.21
C PHE A 873 -11.07 -8.80 -38.74
N ALA A 874 -11.28 -9.91 -39.46
CA ALA A 874 -11.03 -10.01 -40.90
C ALA A 874 -12.07 -9.27 -41.77
N ASP A 875 -13.12 -8.71 -41.18
CA ASP A 875 -14.18 -7.94 -41.83
C ASP A 875 -14.10 -6.42 -41.59
N GLY A 876 -13.14 -5.96 -40.78
CA GLY A 876 -13.01 -4.56 -40.37
C GLY A 876 -14.08 -4.07 -39.38
N LEU A 877 -15.21 -4.76 -39.23
CA LEU A 877 -16.34 -4.33 -38.41
C LEU A 877 -15.98 -4.24 -36.93
N ALA A 878 -15.17 -5.18 -36.42
CA ALA A 878 -14.66 -5.11 -35.05
C ALA A 878 -13.84 -3.83 -34.79
N LEU A 879 -13.08 -3.34 -35.76
CA LEU A 879 -12.30 -2.11 -35.64
C LEU A 879 -13.19 -0.86 -35.73
N CYS A 880 -14.12 -0.83 -36.69
CA CYS A 880 -15.13 0.23 -36.80
C CYS A 880 -15.96 0.35 -35.52
N ALA A 881 -16.38 -0.77 -34.93
CA ALA A 881 -17.15 -0.83 -33.70
C ALA A 881 -16.36 -0.32 -32.49
N LEU A 882 -15.08 -0.67 -32.39
CA LEU A 882 -14.18 -0.14 -31.36
C LEU A 882 -13.97 1.37 -31.48
N ILE A 883 -13.88 1.92 -32.69
CA ILE A 883 -13.81 3.37 -32.91
C ILE A 883 -15.14 4.02 -32.51
N HIS A 884 -16.26 3.62 -33.13
CA HIS A 884 -17.58 4.20 -32.88
C HIS A 884 -18.01 4.11 -31.41
N ARG A 885 -17.60 3.07 -30.67
CA ARG A 885 -17.93 2.92 -29.24
C ARG A 885 -17.34 4.02 -28.36
N HIS A 886 -16.17 4.52 -28.71
CA HIS A 886 -15.48 5.57 -27.95
C HIS A 886 -15.71 6.95 -28.57
N ARG A 887 -15.72 7.02 -29.90
CA ARG A 887 -15.80 8.22 -30.72
C ARG A 887 -16.86 8.06 -31.83
N PRO A 888 -18.16 8.13 -31.48
CA PRO A 888 -19.24 7.94 -32.46
C PRO A 888 -19.27 9.03 -33.55
N GLU A 889 -18.61 10.17 -33.32
CA GLU A 889 -18.47 11.23 -34.30
C GLU A 889 -17.56 10.91 -35.49
N LEU A 890 -16.78 9.80 -35.43
CA LEU A 890 -15.77 9.46 -36.42
C LEU A 890 -16.19 8.36 -37.42
N VAL A 891 -17.25 7.60 -37.16
CA VAL A 891 -17.72 6.48 -37.99
C VAL A 891 -19.25 6.42 -37.95
N ASP A 892 -19.92 6.66 -39.08
CA ASP A 892 -21.39 6.50 -39.20
C ASP A 892 -21.74 5.00 -39.30
N TRP A 893 -21.94 4.35 -38.14
CA TRP A 893 -22.19 2.90 -38.06
C TRP A 893 -23.45 2.46 -38.79
N ASP A 894 -24.51 3.27 -38.73
CA ASP A 894 -25.81 2.91 -39.33
C ASP A 894 -25.72 2.92 -40.86
N ARG A 895 -25.00 3.88 -41.45
CA ARG A 895 -24.73 3.93 -42.90
C ARG A 895 -23.65 2.98 -43.42
N LEU A 896 -22.82 2.41 -42.55
CA LEU A 896 -21.74 1.51 -42.95
C LEU A 896 -22.29 0.29 -43.72
N ASP A 897 -21.66 -0.14 -44.81
CA ASP A 897 -22.00 -1.40 -45.47
C ASP A 897 -21.36 -2.57 -44.71
N LYS A 898 -22.17 -3.40 -44.06
CA LYS A 898 -21.68 -4.52 -43.24
C LYS A 898 -21.12 -5.68 -44.07
N SER A 899 -21.21 -5.63 -45.40
CA SER A 899 -20.63 -6.62 -46.32
C SER A 899 -19.26 -6.23 -46.89
N ASP A 900 -18.91 -4.94 -46.96
CA ASP A 900 -17.64 -4.48 -47.53
C ASP A 900 -16.47 -4.59 -46.54
N ARG A 901 -15.93 -5.80 -46.42
CA ARG A 901 -14.75 -6.12 -45.58
C ARG A 901 -13.56 -5.19 -45.83
N ARG A 902 -13.29 -4.84 -47.09
CA ARG A 902 -12.13 -4.02 -47.49
C ARG A 902 -12.36 -2.54 -47.20
N GLY A 903 -13.53 -2.00 -47.56
CA GLY A 903 -13.89 -0.61 -47.28
C GLY A 903 -13.99 -0.32 -45.78
N ASN A 904 -14.56 -1.24 -44.99
CA ASN A 904 -14.63 -1.12 -43.53
C ASN A 904 -13.23 -1.10 -42.89
N THR A 905 -12.34 -1.98 -43.34
CA THR A 905 -10.95 -2.03 -42.84
C THR A 905 -10.16 -0.78 -43.22
N GLU A 906 -10.27 -0.29 -44.46
CA GLU A 906 -9.62 0.96 -44.90
C GLU A 906 -10.18 2.20 -44.17
N LEU A 907 -11.50 2.25 -43.94
CA LEU A 907 -12.13 3.30 -43.13
C LEU A 907 -11.58 3.29 -41.71
N ALA A 908 -11.55 2.12 -41.04
CA ALA A 908 -11.02 2.00 -39.70
C ALA A 908 -9.55 2.44 -39.61
N PHE A 909 -8.69 2.00 -40.54
CA PHE A 909 -7.28 2.35 -40.57
C PHE A 909 -7.08 3.85 -40.82
N SER A 910 -7.78 4.43 -41.80
CA SER A 910 -7.63 5.85 -42.16
C SER A 910 -8.19 6.81 -41.10
N VAL A 911 -9.25 6.44 -40.38
CA VAL A 911 -9.76 7.18 -39.22
C VAL A 911 -8.81 7.06 -38.02
N ALA A 912 -8.29 5.86 -37.76
CA ALA A 912 -7.33 5.65 -36.68
C ALA A 912 -6.05 6.46 -36.87
N GLU A 913 -5.54 6.52 -38.09
CA GLU A 913 -4.34 7.29 -38.46
C GLU A 913 -4.59 8.80 -38.40
N ARG A 914 -5.61 9.32 -39.11
CA ARG A 914 -5.84 10.76 -39.26
C ARG A 914 -6.46 11.44 -38.03
N SER A 915 -7.33 10.74 -37.31
CA SER A 915 -8.16 11.33 -36.24
C SER A 915 -7.77 10.87 -34.84
N LEU A 916 -7.24 9.65 -34.69
CA LEU A 916 -6.79 9.12 -33.39
C LEU A 916 -5.27 9.21 -33.21
N GLY A 917 -4.49 9.31 -34.29
CA GLY A 917 -3.02 9.29 -34.25
C GLY A 917 -2.44 7.90 -34.00
N ILE A 918 -3.17 6.84 -34.37
CA ILE A 918 -2.74 5.45 -34.27
C ILE A 918 -2.10 5.07 -35.63
N PRO A 919 -0.78 4.79 -35.68
CA PRO A 919 -0.07 4.58 -36.96
C PRO A 919 -0.50 3.28 -37.65
N ARG A 920 -0.64 3.28 -38.98
CA ARG A 920 -1.09 2.13 -39.79
C ARG A 920 -0.07 0.98 -39.80
N LEU A 921 -0.17 0.07 -38.83
CA LEU A 921 0.73 -1.10 -38.71
C LEU A 921 0.44 -2.21 -39.74
N LEU A 922 -0.81 -2.39 -40.15
CA LEU A 922 -1.27 -3.42 -41.07
C LEU A 922 -1.67 -2.82 -42.43
N GLU A 923 -1.60 -3.59 -43.52
CA GLU A 923 -2.32 -3.24 -44.76
C GLU A 923 -3.65 -3.97 -44.85
N VAL A 924 -4.63 -3.40 -45.57
CA VAL A 924 -5.99 -3.95 -45.69
C VAL A 924 -5.97 -5.38 -46.24
N GLN A 925 -5.10 -5.64 -47.22
CA GLN A 925 -4.88 -6.96 -47.81
C GLN A 925 -4.41 -8.01 -46.79
N ASP A 926 -3.55 -7.62 -45.84
CA ASP A 926 -2.96 -8.50 -44.83
C ASP A 926 -3.99 -8.95 -43.75
N VAL A 927 -5.23 -8.44 -43.83
CA VAL A 927 -6.36 -8.71 -42.93
C VAL A 927 -7.59 -9.23 -43.68
N CYS A 928 -7.87 -8.72 -44.89
CA CYS A 928 -9.05 -9.08 -45.67
C CYS A 928 -8.85 -10.26 -46.61
N ASP A 929 -7.70 -10.34 -47.27
CA ASP A 929 -7.52 -11.25 -48.42
C ASP A 929 -6.94 -12.61 -48.00
N VAL A 930 -6.39 -12.71 -46.79
CA VAL A 930 -5.88 -13.95 -46.18
C VAL A 930 -7.00 -14.74 -45.50
N GLU A 931 -6.92 -16.08 -45.57
CA GLU A 931 -7.92 -16.98 -44.95
C GLU A 931 -7.94 -16.86 -43.42
N VAL A 932 -6.77 -16.66 -42.79
CA VAL A 932 -6.61 -16.48 -41.35
C VAL A 932 -5.53 -15.40 -41.09
N PRO A 933 -5.89 -14.19 -40.63
CA PRO A 933 -4.92 -13.15 -40.28
C PRO A 933 -3.93 -13.58 -39.18
N ASP A 934 -2.70 -13.07 -39.23
CA ASP A 934 -1.69 -13.36 -38.21
C ASP A 934 -2.06 -12.77 -36.84
N GLU A 935 -2.30 -13.66 -35.89
CA GLU A 935 -2.77 -13.34 -34.54
C GLU A 935 -1.88 -12.31 -33.83
N ARG A 936 -0.56 -12.40 -34.00
CA ARG A 936 0.39 -11.49 -33.36
C ARG A 936 0.34 -10.10 -33.95
N SER A 937 0.19 -10.01 -35.28
CA SER A 937 0.06 -8.75 -36.00
C SER A 937 -1.25 -8.03 -35.66
N ILE A 938 -2.37 -8.76 -35.60
CA ILE A 938 -3.66 -8.21 -35.14
C ILE A 938 -3.58 -7.73 -33.69
N ILE A 939 -3.08 -8.55 -32.76
CA ILE A 939 -2.93 -8.16 -31.34
C ILE A 939 -2.06 -6.89 -31.20
N THR A 940 -0.96 -6.81 -31.95
CA THR A 940 -0.04 -5.66 -31.90
C THR A 940 -0.74 -4.36 -32.29
N TYR A 941 -1.60 -4.39 -33.31
CA TYR A 941 -2.35 -3.20 -33.74
C TYR A 941 -3.51 -2.87 -32.78
N VAL A 942 -4.29 -3.86 -32.35
CA VAL A 942 -5.41 -3.66 -31.41
C VAL A 942 -4.94 -3.15 -30.03
N ALA A 943 -3.72 -3.51 -29.60
CA ALA A 943 -3.13 -2.98 -28.36
C ALA A 943 -2.89 -1.45 -28.40
N GLU A 944 -2.55 -0.87 -29.56
CA GLU A 944 -2.38 0.59 -29.68
C GLU A 944 -3.75 1.33 -29.59
N PHE A 945 -4.85 0.73 -30.09
CA PHE A 945 -6.22 1.22 -29.82
C PHE A 945 -6.58 1.14 -28.34
N PHE A 946 -6.25 0.03 -27.66
CA PHE A 946 -6.47 -0.10 -26.22
C PHE A 946 -5.78 1.02 -25.45
N HIS A 947 -4.50 1.29 -25.73
CA HIS A 947 -3.74 2.34 -25.04
C HIS A 947 -4.30 3.74 -25.30
N LYS A 948 -4.65 4.03 -26.55
CA LYS A 948 -5.32 5.29 -26.93
C LYS A 948 -6.59 5.50 -26.11
N PHE A 949 -7.58 4.62 -26.25
CA PHE A 949 -8.88 4.80 -25.61
C PHE A 949 -8.85 4.65 -24.09
N SER A 950 -8.01 3.75 -23.55
CA SER A 950 -7.84 3.61 -22.09
C SER A 950 -7.13 4.80 -21.44
N SER A 951 -6.46 5.66 -22.22
CA SER A 951 -5.95 6.95 -21.71
C SER A 951 -7.08 7.99 -21.62
N GLU A 952 -7.96 8.04 -22.62
CA GLU A 952 -9.11 8.96 -22.68
C GLU A 952 -10.18 8.61 -21.63
N ASP A 953 -10.56 7.32 -21.50
CA ASP A 953 -11.50 6.81 -20.49
C ASP A 953 -11.07 7.20 -19.05
N LYS A 954 -9.75 7.20 -18.77
CA LYS A 954 -9.18 7.56 -17.46
C LYS A 954 -9.28 9.07 -17.19
N MET A 955 -9.01 9.90 -18.20
CA MET A 955 -9.17 11.35 -18.12
C MET A 955 -10.64 11.74 -17.92
N GLU A 956 -11.56 11.12 -18.67
CA GLU A 956 -12.99 11.43 -18.59
C GLU A 956 -13.61 10.94 -17.28
N THR A 957 -13.28 9.71 -16.84
CA THR A 957 -13.78 9.19 -15.56
C THR A 957 -13.28 10.02 -14.37
N GLY A 958 -12.04 10.50 -14.41
CA GLY A 958 -11.49 11.41 -13.40
C GLY A 958 -12.23 12.75 -13.34
N THR A 959 -12.44 13.39 -14.50
CA THR A 959 -13.13 14.69 -14.59
C THR A 959 -14.61 14.58 -14.21
N ARG A 960 -15.37 13.61 -14.75
CA ARG A 960 -16.79 13.39 -14.41
C ARG A 960 -17.01 13.14 -12.90
N ARG A 961 -16.11 12.40 -12.24
CA ARG A 961 -16.17 12.20 -10.77
C ARG A 961 -15.92 13.50 -10.00
N VAL A 962 -14.91 14.27 -10.40
CA VAL A 962 -14.59 15.58 -9.79
C VAL A 962 -15.73 16.58 -10.00
N GLU A 963 -16.39 16.59 -11.16
CA GLU A 963 -17.57 17.44 -11.38
C GLU A 963 -18.75 17.07 -10.47
N LYS A 964 -19.10 15.78 -10.39
CA LYS A 964 -20.22 15.33 -9.53
C LYS A 964 -19.95 15.64 -8.06
N ALA A 965 -18.69 15.54 -7.62
CA ALA A 965 -18.28 15.97 -6.29
C ALA A 965 -18.45 17.49 -6.08
N ASN A 966 -17.93 18.33 -6.98
CA ASN A 966 -17.99 19.79 -6.85
C ASN A 966 -19.43 20.36 -6.90
N LYS A 967 -20.29 19.77 -7.75
CA LYS A 967 -21.73 20.14 -7.83
C LYS A 967 -22.45 19.83 -6.51
N ASN A 968 -22.19 18.64 -5.94
CA ASN A 968 -22.74 18.25 -4.63
C ASN A 968 -22.16 19.04 -3.45
N ASP A 969 -20.89 19.47 -3.51
CA ASP A 969 -20.25 20.32 -2.49
C ASP A 969 -20.91 21.70 -2.45
N PHE A 970 -21.07 22.33 -3.63
CA PHE A 970 -21.73 23.63 -3.76
C PHE A 970 -23.14 23.64 -3.15
N GLU A 971 -24.00 22.67 -3.52
CA GLU A 971 -25.38 22.63 -3.00
C GLU A 971 -25.42 22.48 -1.47
N LYS A 972 -24.57 21.61 -0.90
CA LYS A 972 -24.50 21.39 0.56
C LYS A 972 -24.01 22.64 1.30
N ARG A 973 -22.91 23.24 0.82
CA ARG A 973 -22.31 24.42 1.43
C ARG A 973 -23.23 25.64 1.32
N MET A 974 -23.91 25.80 0.19
CA MET A 974 -24.95 26.81 0.00
C MET A 974 -26.08 26.66 1.02
N MET A 975 -26.66 25.46 1.14
CA MET A 975 -27.75 25.16 2.07
C MET A 975 -27.35 25.45 3.54
N ILE A 976 -26.16 25.03 3.96
CA ILE A 976 -25.63 25.28 5.31
C ILE A 976 -25.42 26.79 5.57
N LEU A 977 -24.93 27.55 4.57
CA LEU A 977 -24.74 28.99 4.71
C LEU A 977 -26.09 29.73 4.84
N LEU A 978 -27.08 29.39 4.01
CA LEU A 978 -28.42 29.98 4.06
C LEU A 978 -29.11 29.73 5.41
N ASP A 979 -29.10 28.49 5.89
CA ASP A 979 -29.63 28.12 7.21
C ASP A 979 -28.89 28.83 8.36
N SER A 980 -27.56 28.92 8.29
CA SER A 980 -26.75 29.63 9.30
C SER A 980 -27.05 31.13 9.35
N LEU A 981 -27.26 31.77 8.20
CA LEU A 981 -27.64 33.17 8.09
C LEU A 981 -29.04 33.40 8.68
N GLU A 982 -30.01 32.56 8.32
CA GLU A 982 -31.40 32.69 8.74
C GLU A 982 -31.61 32.37 10.22
N THR A 983 -30.99 31.31 10.73
CA THR A 983 -30.96 30.98 12.17
C THR A 983 -30.33 32.10 12.97
N THR A 984 -29.21 32.69 12.50
CA THR A 984 -28.60 33.85 13.16
C THR A 984 -29.54 35.07 13.11
N ARG A 985 -30.20 35.33 11.98
CA ARG A 985 -31.17 36.43 11.80
C ARG A 985 -32.34 36.31 12.78
N MET A 986 -32.96 35.13 12.89
CA MET A 986 -34.05 34.84 13.82
C MET A 986 -33.60 34.94 15.28
N SER A 987 -32.38 34.50 15.61
CA SER A 987 -31.81 34.68 16.96
C SER A 987 -31.70 36.16 17.38
N TRP A 988 -31.57 37.07 16.42
CA TRP A 988 -31.53 38.50 16.69
C TRP A 988 -32.89 39.16 16.82
N VAL A 989 -33.88 38.72 16.04
CA VAL A 989 -35.27 39.21 16.08
C VAL A 989 -35.97 38.75 17.36
N ASN A 990 -35.77 37.49 17.76
CA ASN A 990 -36.51 36.87 18.88
C ASN A 990 -35.88 37.10 20.26
N ALA A 991 -34.75 37.82 20.35
CA ALA A 991 -34.07 38.04 21.63
C ALA A 991 -34.76 39.12 22.48
N ALA A 992 -34.92 38.83 23.77
CA ALA A 992 -35.39 39.81 24.76
C ALA A 992 -34.46 41.03 24.83
N GLN A 993 -35.06 42.21 25.09
CA GLN A 993 -34.30 43.43 25.36
C GLN A 993 -33.70 43.37 26.77
N PRO A 994 -32.43 43.75 26.96
CA PRO A 994 -31.78 43.62 28.25
C PRO A 994 -32.44 44.53 29.29
N SER A 995 -32.72 43.94 30.45
CA SER A 995 -33.35 44.60 31.60
C SER A 995 -32.35 45.45 32.40
N SER A 996 -31.11 44.97 32.51
CA SER A 996 -30.08 45.53 33.38
C SER A 996 -28.82 45.99 32.62
N TYR A 997 -28.02 46.86 33.25
CA TYR A 997 -26.78 47.36 32.64
C TYR A 997 -25.73 46.25 32.37
N PRO A 998 -25.45 45.30 33.30
CA PRO A 998 -24.51 44.21 33.04
C PRO A 998 -24.95 43.30 31.87
N GLU A 999 -26.25 43.01 31.79
CA GLU A 999 -26.86 42.22 30.72
C GLU A 999 -26.76 42.93 29.36
N ALA A 1000 -27.03 44.24 29.31
CA ALA A 1000 -26.86 45.05 28.10
C ALA A 1000 -25.39 45.11 27.63
N MET A 1001 -24.44 45.16 28.57
CA MET A 1001 -23.01 45.05 28.26
C MET A 1001 -22.61 43.65 27.79
N SER A 1002 -23.21 42.58 28.35
CA SER A 1002 -23.01 41.20 27.88
C SER A 1002 -23.47 41.03 26.43
N HIS A 1003 -24.67 41.52 26.09
CA HIS A 1003 -25.17 41.52 24.70
C HIS A 1003 -24.26 42.30 23.74
N LEU A 1004 -23.62 43.40 24.19
CA LEU A 1004 -22.65 44.14 23.39
C LEU A 1004 -21.35 43.35 23.16
N VAL A 1005 -20.84 42.65 24.18
CA VAL A 1005 -19.64 41.80 24.06
C VAL A 1005 -19.90 40.61 23.14
N GLN A 1006 -21.01 39.89 23.32
CA GLN A 1006 -21.42 38.78 22.45
C GLN A 1006 -21.53 39.21 20.97
N PHE A 1007 -22.15 40.38 20.72
CA PHE A 1007 -22.29 40.92 19.37
C PHE A 1007 -20.97 41.42 18.77
N ALA A 1008 -20.04 41.91 19.59
CA ALA A 1008 -18.68 42.24 19.16
C ALA A 1008 -17.87 41.00 18.82
N GLU A 1009 -18.07 39.88 19.53
CA GLU A 1009 -17.36 38.63 19.26
C GLU A 1009 -17.88 37.94 18.00
N TYR A 1010 -19.21 37.85 17.83
CA TYR A 1010 -19.86 37.40 16.58
C TYR A 1010 -19.29 38.09 15.31
N LYS A 1011 -18.96 39.39 15.41
CA LYS A 1011 -18.36 40.18 14.31
C LYS A 1011 -16.90 39.81 14.00
N LYS A 1012 -16.17 39.22 14.95
CA LYS A 1012 -14.80 38.70 14.75
C LYS A 1012 -14.83 37.26 14.24
N THR A 1013 -15.75 36.44 14.76
CA THR A 1013 -15.86 35.01 14.46
C THR A 1013 -16.83 34.75 13.29
N ASN A 1014 -18.10 34.46 13.58
CA ASN A 1014 -19.08 33.92 12.64
C ASN A 1014 -19.26 34.81 11.40
N LYS A 1015 -19.29 36.14 11.57
CA LYS A 1015 -19.43 37.07 10.43
C LYS A 1015 -18.31 36.91 9.41
N ARG A 1016 -17.06 36.72 9.86
CA ARG A 1016 -15.92 36.52 8.96
C ARG A 1016 -16.01 35.17 8.25
N GLY A 1017 -16.49 34.14 8.93
CA GLY A 1017 -16.82 32.85 8.34
C GLY A 1017 -17.84 32.99 7.22
N PHE A 1018 -18.99 33.60 7.47
CA PHE A 1018 -20.05 33.77 6.46
C PHE A 1018 -19.62 34.63 5.26
N VAL A 1019 -18.84 35.70 5.46
CA VAL A 1019 -18.26 36.50 4.35
C VAL A 1019 -17.32 35.67 3.49
N LYS A 1020 -16.44 34.88 4.12
CA LYS A 1020 -15.49 34.00 3.43
C LYS A 1020 -16.24 32.93 2.63
N GLU A 1021 -17.21 32.27 3.24
CA GLU A 1021 -17.98 31.18 2.61
C GLU A 1021 -18.77 31.67 1.39
N ARG A 1022 -19.38 32.87 1.48
CA ARG A 1022 -20.04 33.54 0.34
C ARG A 1022 -19.08 33.79 -0.84
N GLN A 1023 -17.81 34.11 -0.57
CA GLN A 1023 -16.79 34.29 -1.62
C GLN A 1023 -16.32 32.95 -2.21
N GLU A 1024 -16.12 31.93 -1.38
CA GLU A 1024 -15.71 30.60 -1.85
C GLU A 1024 -16.79 29.91 -2.70
N LEU A 1025 -18.07 30.04 -2.33
CA LEU A 1025 -19.20 29.53 -3.12
C LEU A 1025 -19.26 30.19 -4.52
N ALA A 1026 -19.16 31.52 -4.59
CA ALA A 1026 -19.14 32.23 -5.87
C ALA A 1026 -17.95 31.82 -6.76
N ALA A 1027 -16.77 31.62 -6.16
CA ALA A 1027 -15.60 31.10 -6.87
C ALA A 1027 -15.78 29.65 -7.33
N LEU A 1028 -16.36 28.77 -6.49
CA LEU A 1028 -16.65 27.37 -6.84
C LEU A 1028 -17.64 27.29 -8.02
N TYR A 1029 -18.70 28.10 -8.00
CA TYR A 1029 -19.65 28.19 -9.11
C TYR A 1029 -18.97 28.59 -10.42
N SER A 1030 -18.17 29.66 -10.40
CA SER A 1030 -17.42 30.13 -11.57
C SER A 1030 -16.45 29.06 -12.12
N ASN A 1031 -15.77 28.32 -11.22
CA ASN A 1031 -14.91 27.19 -11.61
C ASN A 1031 -15.70 26.04 -12.26
N ILE A 1032 -16.92 25.74 -11.80
CA ILE A 1032 -17.79 24.72 -12.41
C ILE A 1032 -18.26 25.19 -13.80
N GLN A 1033 -18.75 26.42 -13.94
CA GLN A 1033 -19.17 26.97 -15.24
C GLN A 1033 -18.02 27.00 -16.26
N THR A 1034 -16.83 27.40 -15.82
CA THR A 1034 -15.64 27.45 -16.69
C THR A 1034 -15.28 26.06 -17.20
N LYS A 1035 -15.23 25.04 -16.32
CA LYS A 1035 -14.94 23.65 -16.72
C LYS A 1035 -15.97 23.09 -17.72
N LEU A 1036 -17.26 23.27 -17.44
CA LEU A 1036 -18.32 22.80 -18.35
C LEU A 1036 -18.18 23.43 -19.74
N ARG A 1037 -17.89 24.74 -19.81
CA ARG A 1037 -17.63 25.43 -21.07
C ARG A 1037 -16.37 24.91 -21.78
N THR A 1038 -15.29 24.63 -21.05
CA THR A 1038 -14.04 24.06 -21.62
C THR A 1038 -14.26 22.69 -22.27
N TYR A 1039 -15.15 21.86 -21.72
CA TYR A 1039 -15.48 20.53 -22.27
C TYR A 1039 -16.72 20.53 -23.19
N ALA A 1040 -17.21 21.70 -23.61
CA ALA A 1040 -18.46 21.88 -24.38
C ALA A 1040 -19.72 21.22 -23.77
N LEU A 1041 -19.70 20.98 -22.46
CA LEU A 1041 -20.80 20.37 -21.71
C LEU A 1041 -21.89 21.40 -21.39
N ARG A 1042 -23.14 20.93 -21.31
CA ARG A 1042 -24.30 21.76 -20.94
C ARG A 1042 -24.06 22.48 -19.61
N ALA A 1043 -24.32 23.79 -19.59
CA ALA A 1043 -24.25 24.60 -18.38
C ALA A 1043 -25.16 24.01 -17.28
N TRP A 1044 -24.63 23.98 -16.06
CA TRP A 1044 -25.33 23.44 -14.88
C TRP A 1044 -25.88 24.59 -14.04
N GLU A 1045 -27.11 24.48 -13.58
CA GLU A 1045 -27.68 25.40 -12.60
C GLU A 1045 -27.96 24.67 -11.27
N PRO A 1046 -27.81 25.36 -10.12
CA PRO A 1046 -28.25 24.81 -8.83
C PRO A 1046 -29.78 24.71 -8.77
N LYS A 1047 -30.27 23.88 -7.86
CA LYS A 1047 -31.69 23.81 -7.49
C LYS A 1047 -32.22 25.19 -7.07
N GLU A 1048 -33.52 25.37 -7.24
CA GLU A 1048 -34.21 26.59 -6.85
C GLU A 1048 -34.11 26.82 -5.33
N GLY A 1049 -33.85 28.06 -4.91
CA GLY A 1049 -33.50 28.39 -3.53
C GLY A 1049 -32.02 28.22 -3.18
N LEU A 1050 -31.20 27.61 -4.05
CA LEU A 1050 -29.74 27.45 -3.88
C LEU A 1050 -28.93 28.20 -4.96
N ARG A 1051 -29.54 29.15 -5.69
CA ARG A 1051 -28.85 29.98 -6.69
C ARG A 1051 -28.08 31.13 -6.01
N LEU A 1052 -27.09 31.69 -6.69
CA LEU A 1052 -26.30 32.83 -6.14
C LEU A 1052 -27.17 34.06 -5.84
N ILE A 1053 -28.23 34.30 -6.62
CA ILE A 1053 -29.18 35.39 -6.40
C ILE A 1053 -30.03 35.19 -5.13
N ASP A 1054 -30.36 33.94 -4.79
CA ASP A 1054 -31.04 33.60 -3.54
C ASP A 1054 -30.15 33.94 -2.34
N LEU A 1055 -28.86 33.58 -2.41
CA LEU A 1055 -27.86 33.94 -1.40
C LEU A 1055 -27.69 35.45 -1.22
N GLU A 1056 -27.79 36.24 -2.29
CA GLU A 1056 -27.76 37.70 -2.19
C GLU A 1056 -29.00 38.27 -1.47
N HIS A 1057 -30.18 37.68 -1.68
CA HIS A 1057 -31.41 38.07 -0.98
C HIS A 1057 -31.32 37.77 0.53
N TYR A 1058 -30.97 36.54 0.92
CA TYR A 1058 -30.77 36.17 2.32
C TYR A 1058 -29.68 37.02 2.99
N TRP A 1059 -28.59 37.31 2.27
CA TRP A 1059 -27.51 38.17 2.76
C TRP A 1059 -27.96 39.62 3.02
N ALA A 1060 -28.81 40.19 2.17
CA ALA A 1060 -29.37 41.53 2.36
C ALA A 1060 -30.28 41.59 3.59
N ALA A 1061 -31.18 40.61 3.75
CA ALA A 1061 -32.06 40.49 4.93
C ALA A 1061 -31.25 40.35 6.24
N PHE A 1062 -30.18 39.54 6.20
CA PHE A 1062 -29.26 39.33 7.31
C PHE A 1062 -28.52 40.62 7.74
N LEU A 1063 -27.95 41.38 6.78
CA LEU A 1063 -27.28 42.66 7.08
C LEU A 1063 -28.25 43.71 7.65
N SER A 1064 -29.51 43.73 7.19
CA SER A 1064 -30.54 44.61 7.75
C SER A 1064 -30.80 44.31 9.24
N ALA A 1065 -30.94 43.02 9.58
CA ALA A 1065 -31.11 42.56 10.95
C ALA A 1065 -29.87 42.82 11.84
N GLU A 1066 -28.65 42.63 11.32
CA GLU A 1066 -27.41 42.98 12.04
C GLU A 1066 -27.39 44.48 12.38
N GLY A 1067 -27.75 45.34 11.42
CA GLY A 1067 -27.86 46.78 11.61
C GLY A 1067 -28.91 47.14 12.67
N ALA A 1068 -30.07 46.49 12.64
CA ALA A 1068 -31.13 46.68 13.63
C ALA A 1068 -30.67 46.27 15.04
N ARG A 1069 -30.09 45.07 15.21
CA ARG A 1069 -29.56 44.58 16.49
C ARG A 1069 -28.47 45.50 17.05
N SER A 1070 -27.58 46.00 16.19
CA SER A 1070 -26.54 46.98 16.56
C SER A 1070 -27.11 48.32 17.04
N ARG A 1071 -28.26 48.75 16.50
CA ARG A 1071 -28.94 49.98 16.95
C ARG A 1071 -29.68 49.74 18.27
N ALA A 1072 -30.40 48.63 18.40
CA ALA A 1072 -31.17 48.28 19.61
C ALA A 1072 -30.30 48.21 20.87
N ILE A 1073 -29.18 47.46 20.83
CA ILE A 1073 -28.25 47.37 21.99
C ILE A 1073 -27.76 48.76 22.41
N ASN A 1074 -27.36 49.60 21.45
CA ASN A 1074 -26.84 50.94 21.73
C ASN A 1074 -27.92 51.97 22.13
N ALA A 1075 -29.18 51.78 21.75
CA ALA A 1075 -30.31 52.52 22.31
C ALA A 1075 -30.53 52.13 23.77
N ARG A 1076 -30.67 50.83 24.04
CA ARG A 1076 -30.98 50.30 25.37
C ARG A 1076 -29.90 50.61 26.41
N ILE A 1077 -28.62 50.56 26.03
CA ILE A 1077 -27.50 51.00 26.90
C ILE A 1077 -27.60 52.49 27.28
N ARG A 1078 -28.11 53.36 26.38
CA ARG A 1078 -28.32 54.80 26.68
C ARG A 1078 -29.53 55.00 27.60
N GLU A 1079 -30.65 54.32 27.33
CA GLU A 1079 -31.85 54.34 28.18
C GLU A 1079 -31.53 53.95 29.63
N ILE A 1080 -30.84 52.82 29.85
CA ILE A 1080 -30.53 52.33 31.20
C ILE A 1080 -29.59 53.29 31.94
N LYS A 1081 -28.57 53.85 31.25
CA LYS A 1081 -27.70 54.87 31.85
C LYS A 1081 -28.46 56.15 32.22
N GLU A 1082 -29.44 56.54 31.43
CA GLU A 1082 -30.24 57.74 31.67
C GLU A 1082 -31.26 57.55 32.79
N ALA A 1083 -31.87 56.37 32.91
CA ALA A 1083 -32.72 56.01 34.04
C ALA A 1083 -31.94 56.05 35.37
N LEU A 1084 -30.76 55.43 35.42
CA LEU A 1084 -29.90 55.41 36.60
C LEU A 1084 -29.43 56.82 37.02
N ARG A 1085 -29.14 57.71 36.06
CA ARG A 1085 -28.84 59.13 36.35
C ARG A 1085 -30.02 59.84 37.00
N LYS A 1086 -31.22 59.68 36.45
CA LYS A 1086 -32.44 60.33 36.96
C LYS A 1086 -32.82 59.82 38.35
N GLU A 1087 -32.66 58.52 38.60
CA GLU A 1087 -32.87 57.94 39.92
C GLU A 1087 -31.85 58.45 40.95
N PHE A 1088 -30.57 58.52 40.59
CA PHE A 1088 -29.53 59.11 41.46
C PHE A 1088 -29.80 60.59 41.74
N ALA A 1089 -30.08 61.41 40.71
CA ALA A 1089 -30.38 62.83 40.86
C ALA A 1089 -31.58 63.06 41.78
N ARG A 1090 -32.72 62.40 41.51
CA ARG A 1090 -33.91 62.43 42.37
C ARG A 1090 -33.59 62.05 43.81
N THR A 1091 -32.75 61.04 44.03
CA THR A 1091 -32.39 60.58 45.38
C THR A 1091 -31.49 61.59 46.10
N ALA A 1092 -30.52 62.19 45.39
CA ALA A 1092 -29.65 63.23 45.91
C ALA A 1092 -30.41 64.54 46.22
N GLU A 1093 -31.31 64.98 45.33
CA GLU A 1093 -32.17 66.16 45.52
C GLU A 1093 -33.08 65.99 46.75
N ASN A 1094 -33.71 64.83 46.90
CA ASN A 1094 -34.52 64.51 48.09
C ASN A 1094 -33.66 64.49 49.37
N PHE A 1095 -32.44 63.94 49.31
CA PHE A 1095 -31.52 63.94 50.46
C PHE A 1095 -31.06 65.36 50.84
N ILE A 1096 -30.68 66.18 49.87
CA ILE A 1096 -30.32 67.60 50.08
C ILE A 1096 -31.51 68.37 50.67
N THR A 1097 -32.71 68.15 50.15
CA THR A 1097 -33.94 68.77 50.67
C THR A 1097 -34.24 68.35 52.12
N ARG A 1098 -34.04 67.07 52.48
CA ARG A 1098 -34.13 66.61 53.89
C ARG A 1098 -33.07 67.30 54.76
N LEU A 1099 -31.82 67.40 54.29
CA LEU A 1099 -30.71 67.99 55.02
C LEU A 1099 -30.91 69.50 55.26
N GLN A 1100 -31.34 70.25 54.25
CA GLN A 1100 -31.67 71.68 54.37
C GLN A 1100 -32.83 71.94 55.34
N ARG A 1101 -33.85 71.08 55.38
CA ARG A 1101 -34.92 71.16 56.39
C ARG A 1101 -34.40 70.95 57.81
N VAL A 1102 -33.44 70.04 58.00
CA VAL A 1102 -32.79 69.83 59.31
C VAL A 1102 -31.93 71.02 59.71
N GLU A 1103 -31.17 71.58 58.77
CA GLU A 1103 -30.36 72.79 59.00
C GLU A 1103 -31.23 73.99 59.40
N GLN A 1104 -32.34 74.21 58.70
CA GLN A 1104 -33.34 75.23 59.04
C GLN A 1104 -34.00 74.97 60.41
N ALA A 1105 -34.36 73.71 60.72
CA ALA A 1105 -34.94 73.36 62.01
C ALA A 1105 -33.96 73.60 63.18
N ILE A 1106 -32.67 73.32 62.99
CA ILE A 1106 -31.61 73.61 63.97
C ILE A 1106 -31.41 75.11 64.13
N GLY A 1107 -31.35 75.87 63.03
CA GLY A 1107 -31.21 77.33 63.06
C GLY A 1107 -32.40 78.07 63.69
N GLY A 1108 -33.59 77.45 63.69
CA GLY A 1108 -34.81 77.97 64.31
C GLY A 1108 -34.92 77.75 65.83
N LEU A 1109 -34.01 77.01 66.47
CA LEU A 1109 -34.11 76.67 67.90
C LEU A 1109 -33.92 77.89 68.81
N ARG A 1110 -35.02 78.35 69.42
CA ARG A 1110 -35.05 79.37 70.49
C ARG A 1110 -36.12 78.99 71.52
N GLY A 1111 -36.02 79.54 72.73
CA GLY A 1111 -36.92 79.20 73.85
C GLY A 1111 -36.28 78.25 74.87
N HIS A 1112 -37.11 77.66 75.74
CA HIS A 1112 -36.64 76.87 76.88
C HIS A 1112 -36.12 75.48 76.44
N LEU A 1113 -35.12 74.95 77.15
CA LEU A 1113 -34.39 73.72 76.79
C LEU A 1113 -35.28 72.47 76.55
N PRO A 1114 -36.37 72.21 77.30
CA PRO A 1114 -37.28 71.10 77.05
C PRO A 1114 -37.96 71.19 75.67
N ASP A 1115 -38.33 72.39 75.24
CA ASP A 1115 -39.12 72.62 74.01
C ASP A 1115 -38.23 72.44 72.77
N GLN A 1116 -36.97 72.91 72.85
CA GLN A 1116 -35.93 72.63 71.86
C GLN A 1116 -35.68 71.11 71.75
N LYS A 1117 -35.59 70.41 72.89
CA LYS A 1117 -35.42 68.95 72.94
C LYS A 1117 -36.61 68.22 72.33
N GLN A 1118 -37.85 68.66 72.58
CA GLN A 1118 -39.06 68.07 72.00
C GLN A 1118 -39.15 68.29 70.49
N THR A 1119 -38.78 69.49 70.03
CA THR A 1119 -38.66 69.85 68.60
C THR A 1119 -37.65 68.94 67.89
N LEU A 1120 -36.42 68.85 68.41
CA LEU A 1120 -35.39 67.94 67.89
C LEU A 1120 -35.83 66.46 67.91
N HIS A 1121 -36.59 66.01 68.92
CA HIS A 1121 -37.11 64.64 68.97
C HIS A 1121 -38.24 64.36 67.96
N ARG A 1122 -39.09 65.34 67.66
CA ARG A 1122 -40.10 65.26 66.60
C ARG A 1122 -39.40 65.19 65.23
N ASP A 1123 -38.51 66.13 64.97
CA ASP A 1123 -37.96 66.31 63.63
C ASP A 1123 -36.97 65.18 63.30
N ARG A 1124 -36.24 64.64 64.29
CA ARG A 1124 -35.46 63.39 64.18
C ARG A 1124 -36.29 62.18 63.69
N LYS A 1125 -37.59 62.09 63.98
CA LYS A 1125 -38.48 61.02 63.48
C LYS A 1125 -38.85 61.19 61.99
N SER A 1126 -38.51 62.31 61.35
CA SER A 1126 -38.70 62.54 59.90
C SER A 1126 -37.40 62.40 59.09
N VAL A 1127 -36.26 62.22 59.77
CA VAL A 1127 -34.90 62.24 59.18
C VAL A 1127 -34.31 60.83 59.05
N VAL A 1128 -34.80 59.88 59.86
CA VAL A 1128 -34.74 58.45 59.55
C VAL A 1128 -35.76 58.19 58.44
#